data_AF-A0A8X7MR48-F1
#
_entry.id   AF-A0A8X7MR48-F1
#
_cell.length_a   1.000
_cell.length_b   1.000
_cell.length_c   1.000
_cell.angle_alpha   90.00
_cell.angle_beta   90.00
_cell.angle_gamma   90.00
#
_symmetry.space_group_name_H-M   'P 1'
#
loop_
_entity.id
_entity.type
_entity.pdbx_description
1 polymer ?
#
loop_
_entity_poly.entity_id
_entity_poly.type
_entity_poly.pdbx_seq_one_letter_code
_entity_poly.pdbx_strand_id
1 'polypeptide(L)'
;MSGGNDQEEAAMAARTTRTGRGARMALLLAAALGIATLALTNGAHAGPTLALSDSIDSSHGLQKPMLSSSTQAAPSPPSPLIRSSVSGLYVNAAHRPAPDPLMPGRNASSHTLAPITLYFDTDVLDPRTTYLSVSAPRRRTWEQVNLGCGTSFGEYPVGGIESCERDDLAAAQTEQEQEQEQEQEQVQARSDEVRCQPQSISLERGEVVFDPMLCSSVASVLMSGEAETLAHQDELLSFTFTATADAAGASEAEEKIVSRTWWVGHLRYGRARWPMVQNGEKKWDGIQPNKVSGLFHDPFIPRAAHFDETDDLKGVDIDHAYWALGISLPIPTVGLGDDMEPVHAPVGGEVVWIGKFRRPKPPAPQNDEKGWAVMVRDEWGFVWQFFGLAKHSITVTLGDLVPQGHVIGAIRRSELSALPPVRAPPADPPKEKPTKGTPKYPYRFRSLQVNVARPNAEWDAWKSPYVDGWHYFNPIHFLSEGTYFSGIPPYSDPATLFFARPSLSATTPPLALLSSKGVVKPLLAGDIEILVVFDAFLESPGDVGDGMDAISLYALEWAVWPAGEEDGPEGYAKDECVKESERVRYTISFEHSKFPSFWNSSTNAYDKLFAHYVPTFSYGAFSWTRQSFSSQFDEKVRTLIYSPTRVSRGEPDIRGSWNTRLHPNGMYWLSVRARDYWGQVGCVTAQVRIFNL
;
A
#
# COMPACT_ATOMS: atom_id res chain seq x y z
N MET A 1 60.06 -37.84 27.12
CA MET A 1 60.30 -38.06 25.68
C MET A 1 59.76 -36.84 24.95
N SER A 2 60.46 -35.71 25.06
CA SER A 2 61.34 -35.11 24.02
C SER A 2 60.54 -34.77 22.75
N GLY A 3 60.25 -33.53 22.37
CA GLY A 3 60.91 -32.25 22.67
C GLY A 3 62.07 -32.00 21.69
N GLY A 4 62.06 -30.84 21.01
CA GLY A 4 63.07 -30.34 20.05
C GLY A 4 62.39 -29.90 18.72
N ASN A 5 62.17 -28.62 18.37
CA ASN A 5 63.04 -27.42 18.38
C ASN A 5 64.38 -27.72 17.65
N ASP A 6 64.92 -26.93 16.71
CA ASP A 6 64.90 -25.49 16.52
C ASP A 6 65.72 -25.08 15.24
N GLN A 7 65.72 -23.77 14.93
CA GLN A 7 66.72 -22.94 14.19
C GLN A 7 66.59 -22.71 12.66
N GLU A 8 66.33 -21.46 12.20
CA GLU A 8 67.22 -20.26 12.05
C GLU A 8 68.22 -20.43 10.88
N GLU A 9 68.39 -19.56 9.88
CA GLU A 9 68.85 -18.15 9.80
C GLU A 9 68.61 -17.69 8.32
N ALA A 10 68.11 -16.50 7.98
CA ALA A 10 68.74 -15.16 7.96
C ALA A 10 69.57 -14.81 6.69
N ALA A 11 69.52 -13.50 6.36
CA ALA A 11 70.29 -12.70 5.38
C ALA A 11 69.88 -12.67 3.89
N MET A 12 70.08 -11.61 3.09
CA MET A 12 70.10 -10.13 3.19
C MET A 12 70.56 -9.62 1.78
N ALA A 13 69.87 -8.61 1.23
CA ALA A 13 70.31 -7.56 0.29
C ALA A 13 70.99 -7.85 -1.08
N ALA A 14 70.43 -7.24 -2.16
CA ALA A 14 71.06 -6.21 -3.03
C ALA A 14 70.11 -5.87 -4.21
N ARG A 15 69.58 -4.63 -4.34
CA ARG A 15 70.05 -3.52 -5.23
C ARG A 15 70.46 -4.01 -6.65
N THR A 16 69.99 -3.45 -7.78
CA THR A 16 70.07 -2.02 -8.16
C THR A 16 69.28 -1.72 -9.47
N THR A 17 68.46 -0.66 -9.46
CA THR A 17 68.28 0.43 -10.46
C THR A 17 68.19 0.19 -11.98
N ARG A 18 67.16 0.78 -12.62
CA ARG A 18 67.19 2.09 -13.37
C ARG A 18 65.78 2.37 -13.93
N THR A 19 65.07 3.44 -13.55
CA THR A 19 65.04 4.83 -14.11
C THR A 19 64.77 4.87 -15.62
N GLY A 20 63.87 5.69 -16.17
CA GLY A 20 63.19 6.89 -15.67
C GLY A 20 61.95 7.24 -16.52
N ARG A 21 61.07 8.10 -15.99
CA ARG A 21 60.90 9.54 -16.33
C ARG A 21 60.27 9.75 -17.72
N GLY A 22 59.21 10.54 -17.90
CA GLY A 22 58.55 11.52 -17.03
C GLY A 22 57.14 11.82 -17.57
N ALA A 23 56.22 12.28 -16.71
CA ALA A 23 55.91 13.70 -16.49
C ALA A 23 55.01 14.26 -17.63
N ARG A 24 53.85 14.88 -17.39
CA ARG A 24 53.55 15.91 -16.39
C ARG A 24 52.06 15.98 -16.02
N MET A 25 51.89 16.57 -14.85
CA MET A 25 50.70 16.93 -14.11
C MET A 25 50.12 18.29 -14.58
N ALA A 26 48.80 18.44 -14.34
CA ALA A 26 48.09 19.63 -13.85
C ALA A 26 47.79 20.83 -14.77
N LEU A 27 46.48 21.17 -14.80
CA LEU A 27 45.78 22.46 -14.55
C LEU A 27 44.46 22.44 -15.37
N LEU A 28 43.35 23.13 -15.08
CA LEU A 28 42.72 23.80 -13.93
C LEU A 28 41.27 24.12 -14.41
N LEU A 29 40.31 24.32 -13.50
CA LEU A 29 38.97 24.85 -13.82
C LEU A 29 39.01 26.27 -14.42
N ALA A 30 38.08 26.57 -15.34
CA ALA A 30 37.40 27.88 -15.41
C ALA A 30 36.04 27.76 -16.12
N ALA A 31 35.01 28.37 -15.52
CA ALA A 31 33.64 28.47 -16.00
C ALA A 31 33.43 29.67 -16.95
N ALA A 32 32.41 29.63 -17.82
CA ALA A 32 31.58 30.79 -18.18
C ALA A 32 30.38 30.40 -19.09
N LEU A 33 29.30 31.16 -18.92
CA LEU A 33 27.96 31.08 -19.51
C LEU A 33 27.91 31.20 -21.05
N GLY A 34 26.83 30.65 -21.63
CA GLY A 34 26.28 31.04 -22.94
C GLY A 34 24.76 30.81 -23.00
N ILE A 35 24.01 31.88 -23.28
CA ILE A 35 22.54 31.97 -23.28
C ILE A 35 21.99 31.87 -24.73
N ALA A 36 20.82 31.22 -24.86
CA ALA A 36 19.70 31.44 -25.79
C ALA A 36 19.70 31.01 -27.29
N THR A 37 18.68 30.18 -27.57
CA THR A 37 17.59 30.29 -28.60
C THR A 37 17.74 29.83 -30.06
N LEU A 38 16.61 29.24 -30.51
CA LEU A 38 15.98 29.01 -31.83
C LEU A 38 15.96 27.54 -32.27
N ALA A 39 14.91 26.98 -32.91
CA ALA A 39 13.50 27.30 -33.11
C ALA A 39 12.84 26.07 -33.81
N LEU A 40 11.51 26.02 -33.77
CA LEU A 40 10.59 25.05 -34.41
C LEU A 40 10.85 24.80 -35.90
N THR A 41 10.51 23.58 -36.39
CA THR A 41 9.64 23.39 -37.58
C THR A 41 9.05 21.98 -37.68
N ASN A 42 7.80 21.96 -38.19
CA ASN A 42 6.83 20.87 -38.38
C ASN A 42 7.20 19.78 -39.40
N GLY A 43 6.48 18.66 -39.33
CA GLY A 43 6.30 17.71 -40.44
C GLY A 43 5.26 16.64 -40.16
N ALA A 44 3.99 16.91 -40.51
CA ALA A 44 2.89 15.95 -40.53
C ALA A 44 2.98 15.02 -41.76
N HIS A 45 2.48 13.78 -41.66
CA HIS A 45 1.66 13.16 -42.72
C HIS A 45 0.90 11.93 -42.21
N ALA A 46 -0.36 11.84 -42.66
CA ALA A 46 -1.35 10.83 -42.31
C ALA A 46 -1.69 9.94 -43.52
N GLY A 47 -1.96 8.66 -43.23
CA GLY A 47 -2.92 7.76 -43.92
C GLY A 47 -2.39 6.90 -45.09
N PRO A 48 -3.15 5.88 -45.58
CA PRO A 48 -4.35 5.25 -44.98
C PRO A 48 -4.41 3.69 -45.06
N THR A 49 -5.38 3.16 -44.31
CA THR A 49 -6.13 1.88 -44.38
C THR A 49 -5.92 0.88 -45.52
N LEU A 50 -5.90 -0.42 -45.17
CA LEU A 50 -6.58 -1.48 -45.91
C LEU A 50 -7.18 -2.51 -44.94
N ALA A 51 -8.50 -2.68 -45.03
CA ALA A 51 -9.28 -3.73 -44.38
C ALA A 51 -9.41 -4.93 -45.33
N LEU A 52 -9.41 -6.15 -44.77
CA LEU A 52 -10.05 -7.31 -45.41
C LEU A 52 -10.50 -8.28 -44.32
N SER A 53 -11.80 -8.58 -44.38
CA SER A 53 -12.55 -9.50 -43.56
C SER A 53 -12.16 -10.95 -43.84
N ASP A 54 -12.24 -11.80 -42.81
CA ASP A 54 -12.97 -13.07 -42.91
C ASP A 54 -13.32 -13.59 -41.52
N SER A 55 -14.48 -14.23 -41.46
CA SER A 55 -15.31 -14.45 -40.28
C SER A 55 -15.29 -15.90 -39.76
N ILE A 56 -15.69 -16.05 -38.49
CA ILE A 56 -16.21 -17.26 -37.80
C ILE A 56 -15.16 -18.16 -37.11
N ASP A 57 -14.97 -17.99 -35.79
CA ASP A 57 -15.42 -18.98 -34.78
C ASP A 57 -15.09 -18.58 -33.31
N SER A 58 -16.11 -18.63 -32.45
CA SER A 58 -16.07 -18.75 -30.98
C SER A 58 -15.09 -17.86 -30.16
N SER A 59 -15.47 -16.62 -29.88
CA SER A 59 -14.85 -15.81 -28.82
C SER A 59 -15.69 -15.81 -27.54
N HIS A 60 -15.33 -16.71 -26.60
CA HIS A 60 -15.62 -16.44 -25.18
C HIS A 60 -14.88 -15.16 -24.79
N GLY A 61 -15.61 -14.20 -24.21
CA GLY A 61 -15.09 -12.92 -23.75
C GLY A 61 -13.91 -13.09 -22.79
N LEU A 62 -12.71 -13.01 -23.36
CA LEU A 62 -11.45 -12.79 -22.67
C LEU A 62 -11.44 -11.33 -22.21
N GLN A 63 -11.92 -11.05 -21.00
CA GLN A 63 -11.52 -9.81 -20.35
C GLN A 63 -10.05 -9.91 -19.99
N LYS A 64 -9.25 -9.00 -20.58
CA LYS A 64 -7.91 -8.66 -20.10
C LYS A 64 -8.01 -8.50 -18.57
N PRO A 65 -7.21 -9.20 -17.77
CA PRO A 65 -7.16 -8.92 -16.34
C PRO A 65 -6.55 -7.54 -16.17
N MET A 66 -7.43 -6.57 -15.90
CA MET A 66 -7.18 -5.15 -15.68
C MET A 66 -6.45 -4.43 -16.83
N LEU A 67 -6.94 -3.23 -17.14
CA LEU A 67 -6.49 -2.32 -18.21
C LEU A 67 -7.02 -2.66 -19.61
N SER A 68 -8.24 -2.20 -19.88
CA SER A 68 -8.59 -1.76 -21.23
C SER A 68 -7.67 -0.58 -21.59
N SER A 69 -6.76 -0.86 -22.51
CA SER A 69 -6.00 0.09 -23.31
C SER A 69 -6.91 1.15 -23.94
N SER A 70 -6.90 2.36 -23.37
CA SER A 70 -7.05 3.60 -24.14
C SER A 70 -6.34 4.72 -23.39
N THR A 71 -5.19 5.09 -23.95
CA THR A 71 -4.47 6.34 -23.71
C THR A 71 -5.38 7.53 -24.02
N GLN A 72 -6.15 7.93 -23.03
CA GLN A 72 -6.54 9.30 -22.75
C GLN A 72 -6.79 9.32 -21.26
N ALA A 73 -5.90 9.98 -20.52
CA ALA A 73 -6.12 10.31 -19.12
C ALA A 73 -7.50 10.99 -19.05
N ALA A 74 -8.52 10.25 -18.60
CA ALA A 74 -9.72 10.90 -18.12
C ALA A 74 -9.22 11.88 -17.06
N PRO A 75 -9.55 13.17 -17.13
CA PRO A 75 -9.14 14.11 -16.10
C PRO A 75 -9.56 13.52 -14.77
N SER A 76 -8.61 13.39 -13.85
CA SER A 76 -8.89 12.95 -12.49
C SER A 76 -10.07 13.78 -11.99
N PRO A 77 -11.12 13.16 -11.41
CA PRO A 77 -12.22 13.94 -10.87
C PRO A 77 -11.65 15.00 -9.92
N PRO A 78 -12.22 16.22 -9.90
CA PRO A 78 -11.71 17.29 -9.04
C PRO A 78 -11.64 16.78 -7.60
N SER A 79 -10.48 16.95 -6.96
CA SER A 79 -10.35 16.48 -5.58
C SER A 79 -11.38 17.20 -4.70
N PRO A 80 -12.00 16.50 -3.77
CA PRO A 80 -13.03 17.10 -2.94
C PRO A 80 -12.50 18.24 -2.06
N LEU A 81 -13.38 19.16 -1.68
CA LEU A 81 -13.06 20.28 -0.78
C LEU A 81 -12.68 19.83 0.63
N ILE A 82 -13.33 18.77 1.13
CA ILE A 82 -13.03 18.14 2.42
C ILE A 82 -12.90 16.64 2.21
N ARG A 83 -11.86 16.03 2.77
CA ARG A 83 -11.66 14.58 2.77
C ARG A 83 -11.37 14.08 4.18
N SER A 84 -11.88 12.90 4.53
CA SER A 84 -11.51 12.19 5.76
C SER A 84 -10.42 11.13 5.50
N SER A 85 -9.53 10.94 6.49
CA SER A 85 -8.59 9.82 6.57
C SER A 85 -9.25 8.49 6.94
N VAL A 86 -10.49 8.53 7.44
CA VAL A 86 -11.27 7.34 7.81
C VAL A 86 -12.65 7.36 7.18
N SER A 87 -13.06 6.24 6.58
CA SER A 87 -14.39 6.02 6.01
C SER A 87 -14.53 4.58 5.54
N GLY A 88 -15.74 4.05 5.58
CA GLY A 88 -16.08 2.73 5.07
C GLY A 88 -15.97 1.62 6.13
N LEU A 89 -15.86 0.39 5.64
CA LEU A 89 -15.86 -0.82 6.45
C LEU A 89 -14.46 -1.28 6.81
N TYR A 90 -14.22 -1.41 8.11
CA TYR A 90 -13.01 -1.92 8.73
C TYR A 90 -13.29 -3.26 9.40
N VAL A 91 -12.36 -4.22 9.33
CA VAL A 91 -12.55 -5.56 9.90
C VAL A 91 -11.50 -5.85 10.97
N ASN A 92 -11.95 -6.34 12.14
CA ASN A 92 -11.19 -6.77 13.32
C ASN A 92 -10.27 -5.72 13.97
N ALA A 93 -9.24 -5.26 13.27
CA ALA A 93 -8.37 -4.19 13.73
C ALA A 93 -7.81 -3.45 12.52
N ALA A 94 -8.31 -2.24 12.27
CA ALA A 94 -7.78 -1.37 11.21
C ALA A 94 -6.55 -0.57 11.65
N HIS A 95 -6.34 -0.43 12.95
CA HIS A 95 -5.47 0.60 13.51
C HIS A 95 -4.75 0.09 14.75
N ARG A 96 -3.84 -0.88 14.59
CA ARG A 96 -2.85 -1.10 15.67
C ARG A 96 -2.11 0.24 15.85
N PRO A 97 -2.10 0.83 17.05
CA PRO A 97 -1.14 1.86 17.36
C PRO A 97 0.26 1.34 17.02
N ALA A 98 1.18 2.23 16.65
CA ALA A 98 2.59 1.84 16.57
C ALA A 98 2.94 1.13 17.90
N PRO A 99 3.53 -0.08 17.86
CA PRO A 99 3.90 -0.76 19.09
C PRO A 99 4.80 0.16 19.90
N ASP A 100 4.65 0.14 21.23
CA ASP A 100 5.58 0.81 22.12
C ASP A 100 7.01 0.30 21.77
N PRO A 101 7.93 1.18 21.34
CA PRO A 101 9.27 0.76 20.93
C PRO A 101 10.05 0.05 22.05
N LEU A 102 9.61 0.16 23.31
CA LEU A 102 10.23 -0.53 24.45
C LEU A 102 9.68 -1.95 24.69
N MET A 103 8.57 -2.33 24.05
CA MET A 103 7.90 -3.62 24.23
C MET A 103 7.37 -4.17 22.90
N PRO A 104 8.24 -4.45 21.90
CA PRO A 104 7.83 -5.17 20.70
C PRO A 104 7.28 -6.55 21.11
N GLY A 105 5.99 -6.79 20.86
CA GLY A 105 5.36 -8.10 21.10
C GLY A 105 4.42 -8.20 22.32
N ARG A 106 4.12 -7.11 23.05
CA ARG A 106 2.92 -7.13 23.90
C ARG A 106 1.69 -6.96 23.04
N ASN A 107 0.76 -7.91 23.14
CA ASN A 107 -0.61 -7.86 22.61
C ASN A 107 -1.36 -6.63 23.14
N ALA A 108 -1.03 -5.44 22.65
CA ALA A 108 -1.88 -4.28 22.80
C ALA A 108 -3.00 -4.43 21.78
N SER A 109 -4.00 -5.23 22.13
CA SER A 109 -5.37 -5.16 21.62
C SER A 109 -6.00 -3.82 22.03
N SER A 110 -5.33 -2.73 21.71
CA SER A 110 -5.86 -1.39 21.84
C SER A 110 -6.77 -1.19 20.64
N HIS A 111 -8.05 -1.54 20.79
CA HIS A 111 -9.10 -1.27 19.81
C HIS A 111 -9.46 0.24 19.77
N THR A 112 -8.53 1.12 20.12
CA THR A 112 -8.75 2.56 20.09
C THR A 112 -8.80 3.01 18.64
N LEU A 113 -9.84 3.77 18.28
CA LEU A 113 -9.92 4.39 16.96
C LEU A 113 -8.76 5.36 16.81
N ALA A 114 -8.02 5.26 15.70
CA ALA A 114 -7.03 6.25 15.36
C ALA A 114 -7.69 7.64 15.20
N PRO A 115 -6.93 8.73 15.39
CA PRO A 115 -7.42 10.07 15.14
C PRO A 115 -8.04 10.23 13.76
N ILE A 116 -9.14 10.98 13.68
CA ILE A 116 -9.79 11.36 12.43
C ILE A 116 -9.05 12.58 11.91
N THR A 117 -8.33 12.44 10.79
CA THR A 117 -7.71 13.57 10.10
C THR A 117 -8.60 13.97 8.93
N LEU A 118 -9.02 15.23 8.93
CA LEU A 118 -9.66 15.87 7.80
C LEU A 118 -8.63 16.67 7.01
N TYR A 119 -8.75 16.64 5.69
CA TYR A 119 -7.93 17.39 4.75
C TYR A 119 -8.80 18.37 3.97
N PHE A 120 -8.39 19.62 3.93
CA PHE A 120 -9.14 20.74 3.37
C PHE A 120 -8.47 21.35 2.14
N ASP A 121 -9.29 21.85 1.23
CA ASP A 121 -8.89 22.89 0.28
C ASP A 121 -8.90 24.26 0.97
N THR A 122 -7.73 24.70 1.44
CA THR A 122 -7.60 25.93 2.22
C THR A 122 -7.83 27.21 1.42
N ASP A 123 -7.83 27.12 0.09
CA ASP A 123 -8.16 28.25 -0.77
C ASP A 123 -9.68 28.50 -0.83
N VAL A 124 -10.47 27.49 -0.48
CA VAL A 124 -11.93 27.51 -0.58
C VAL A 124 -12.60 27.44 0.79
N LEU A 125 -12.00 26.78 1.78
CA LEU A 125 -12.55 26.58 3.12
C LEU A 125 -11.58 27.03 4.20
N ASP A 126 -12.10 27.50 5.35
CA ASP A 126 -11.28 27.81 6.52
C ASP A 126 -11.24 26.63 7.50
N PRO A 127 -10.10 25.93 7.66
CA PRO A 127 -9.98 24.82 8.60
C PRO A 127 -10.18 25.23 10.07
N ARG A 128 -10.04 26.53 10.40
CA ARG A 128 -10.17 27.04 11.77
C ARG A 128 -11.60 27.05 12.29
N THR A 129 -12.58 27.10 11.39
CA THR A 129 -14.00 27.08 11.77
C THR A 129 -14.58 25.68 11.78
N THR A 130 -13.73 24.66 11.54
CA THR A 130 -14.18 23.28 11.43
C THR A 130 -14.58 22.68 12.77
N TYR A 131 -15.74 22.02 12.80
CA TYR A 131 -16.13 21.11 13.86
C TYR A 131 -16.68 19.79 13.30
N LEU A 132 -16.71 18.76 14.14
CA LEU A 132 -17.34 17.48 13.83
C LEU A 132 -18.64 17.30 14.62
N SER A 133 -19.71 16.90 13.94
CA SER A 133 -20.90 16.29 14.57
C SER A 133 -20.85 14.78 14.36
N VAL A 134 -21.15 13.99 15.39
CA VAL A 134 -21.10 12.52 15.31
C VAL A 134 -22.42 11.93 15.75
N SER A 135 -22.98 11.05 14.93
CA SER A 135 -24.23 10.35 15.24
C SER A 135 -24.05 9.37 16.40
N ALA A 136 -25.13 9.04 17.09
CA ALA A 136 -25.11 7.93 18.05
C ALA A 136 -24.66 6.63 17.36
N PRO A 137 -23.74 5.87 17.96
CA PRO A 137 -23.25 4.61 17.42
C PRO A 137 -24.36 3.56 17.41
N ARG A 138 -24.29 2.64 16.44
CA ARG A 138 -25.21 1.52 16.32
C ARG A 138 -24.41 0.23 16.38
N ARG A 139 -24.69 -0.59 17.39
CA ARG A 139 -24.19 -1.97 17.47
C ARG A 139 -25.23 -2.90 16.89
N ARG A 140 -24.84 -3.72 15.91
CA ARG A 140 -25.72 -4.64 15.23
C ARG A 140 -25.17 -6.06 15.25
N THR A 141 -26.02 -7.02 15.64
CA THR A 141 -25.74 -8.44 15.47
C THR A 141 -25.85 -8.84 14.00
N TRP A 142 -25.35 -10.03 13.66
CA TRP A 142 -25.53 -10.63 12.34
C TRP A 142 -26.99 -10.62 11.87
N GLU A 143 -27.93 -11.00 12.73
CA GLU A 143 -29.37 -11.02 12.40
C GLU A 143 -29.90 -9.61 12.09
N GLN A 144 -29.51 -8.61 12.88
CA GLN A 144 -29.94 -7.22 12.66
C GLN A 144 -29.38 -6.65 11.36
N VAL A 145 -28.14 -7.01 10.99
CA VAL A 145 -27.55 -6.60 9.71
C VAL A 145 -28.28 -7.25 8.54
N ASN A 146 -28.55 -8.55 8.60
CA ASN A 146 -29.13 -9.29 7.48
C ASN A 146 -30.64 -9.16 7.35
N LEU A 147 -31.36 -8.86 8.45
CA LEU A 147 -32.82 -8.82 8.47
C LEU A 147 -33.39 -7.44 8.82
N GLY A 148 -32.58 -6.51 9.36
CA GLY A 148 -33.05 -5.22 9.85
C GLY A 148 -32.66 -4.02 8.99
N CYS A 149 -31.63 -4.13 8.15
CA CYS A 149 -31.16 -3.03 7.29
C CYS A 149 -31.76 -3.11 5.87
N GLY A 150 -31.88 -1.95 5.21
CA GLY A 150 -32.41 -1.82 3.86
C GLY A 150 -33.93 -1.59 3.82
N THR A 151 -34.53 -1.10 4.90
CA THR A 151 -35.97 -0.75 4.94
C THR A 151 -36.31 0.46 4.06
N SER A 152 -35.29 1.24 3.67
CA SER A 152 -35.39 2.33 2.70
C SER A 152 -35.72 1.88 1.27
N PHE A 153 -35.59 0.59 0.94
CA PHE A 153 -35.80 0.06 -0.42
C PHE A 153 -37.22 -0.49 -0.70
N GLY A 154 -38.11 -0.54 0.30
CA GLY A 154 -39.48 -1.04 0.14
C GLY A 154 -40.04 -1.68 1.42
N GLU A 155 -41.12 -2.47 1.27
CA GLU A 155 -41.83 -3.09 2.41
C GLU A 155 -40.99 -4.19 3.12
N TYR A 156 -39.93 -4.71 2.48
CA TYR A 156 -39.05 -5.75 3.03
C TYR A 156 -37.57 -5.33 2.99
N PRO A 157 -36.81 -5.54 4.08
CA PRO A 157 -35.39 -5.23 4.15
C PRO A 157 -34.56 -6.14 3.22
N VAL A 158 -33.66 -5.54 2.44
CA VAL A 158 -32.71 -6.27 1.57
C VAL A 158 -31.57 -6.91 2.37
N GLY A 159 -31.26 -6.36 3.55
CA GLY A 159 -30.21 -6.86 4.43
C GLY A 159 -28.79 -6.53 3.96
N GLY A 160 -27.82 -6.80 4.83
CA GLY A 160 -26.38 -6.67 4.54
C GLY A 160 -25.77 -5.34 5.00
N ILE A 161 -24.44 -5.32 5.08
CA ILE A 161 -23.69 -4.17 5.64
C ILE A 161 -23.88 -2.92 4.78
N GLU A 162 -23.90 -3.02 3.45
CA GLU A 162 -24.13 -1.90 2.53
C GLU A 162 -25.52 -1.30 2.72
N SER A 163 -26.51 -2.13 3.02
CA SER A 163 -27.86 -1.64 3.34
C SER A 163 -27.85 -0.86 4.65
N CYS A 164 -27.09 -1.30 5.66
CA CYS A 164 -26.92 -0.54 6.90
C CYS A 164 -26.17 0.79 6.68
N GLU A 165 -25.12 0.79 5.86
CA GLU A 165 -24.38 2.00 5.48
C GLU A 165 -25.31 3.04 4.84
N ARG A 166 -26.14 2.60 3.88
CA ARG A 166 -27.10 3.49 3.21
C ARG A 166 -28.15 4.04 4.17
N ASP A 167 -28.73 3.19 5.01
CA ASP A 167 -29.73 3.61 6.01
C ASP A 167 -29.12 4.60 7.02
N ASP A 168 -27.88 4.37 7.46
CA ASP A 168 -27.16 5.26 8.38
C ASP A 168 -26.87 6.63 7.74
N LEU A 169 -26.40 6.64 6.48
CA LEU A 169 -26.13 7.88 5.73
C LEU A 169 -27.41 8.67 5.45
N ALA A 170 -28.51 8.00 5.07
CA ALA A 170 -29.79 8.65 4.81
C ALA A 170 -30.40 9.24 6.08
N ALA A 171 -30.30 8.53 7.21
CA ALA A 171 -30.72 9.05 8.50
C ALA A 171 -29.94 10.31 8.89
N ALA A 172 -28.61 10.29 8.73
CA ALA A 172 -27.75 11.44 9.03
C ALA A 172 -28.06 12.66 8.15
N GLN A 173 -28.39 12.46 6.88
CA GLN A 173 -28.82 13.54 5.98
C GLN A 173 -30.16 14.15 6.43
N THR A 174 -31.11 13.31 6.84
CA THR A 174 -32.43 13.77 7.32
C THR A 174 -32.31 14.55 8.63
N GLU A 175 -31.46 14.10 9.55
CA GLU A 175 -31.17 14.80 10.81
C GLU A 175 -30.57 16.18 10.55
N GLN A 176 -29.65 16.30 9.57
CA GLN A 176 -29.08 17.59 9.18
C GLN A 176 -30.10 18.56 8.58
N GLU A 177 -30.98 18.08 7.69
CA GLU A 177 -32.03 18.92 7.10
C GLU A 177 -32.96 19.47 8.19
N GLN A 178 -33.31 18.65 9.18
CA GLN A 178 -34.13 19.06 10.32
C GLN A 178 -33.41 20.04 11.26
N GLU A 179 -32.11 19.85 11.51
CA GLU A 179 -31.29 20.79 12.30
C GLU A 179 -31.16 22.15 11.60
N GLN A 180 -30.97 22.17 10.29
CA GLN A 180 -30.92 23.42 9.51
C GLN A 180 -32.26 24.16 9.47
N GLU A 181 -33.39 23.44 9.44
CA GLU A 181 -34.73 24.03 9.54
C GLU A 181 -35.02 24.56 10.96
N GLN A 182 -34.49 23.92 12.01
CA GLN A 182 -34.70 24.32 13.41
C GLN A 182 -33.72 25.38 13.92
N GLU A 183 -32.54 25.53 13.33
CA GLU A 183 -31.58 26.62 13.63
C GLU A 183 -32.13 28.02 13.25
N GLN A 184 -33.29 28.11 12.60
CA GLN A 184 -34.04 29.37 12.47
C GLN A 184 -34.85 29.77 13.72
N GLU A 185 -35.00 28.93 14.75
CA GLU A 185 -35.82 29.27 15.93
C GLU A 185 -35.17 29.16 17.32
N GLN A 186 -34.02 28.51 17.55
CA GLN A 186 -33.39 28.50 18.89
C GLN A 186 -31.85 28.52 18.87
N VAL A 187 -31.30 29.70 19.15
CA VAL A 187 -29.86 29.97 19.21
C VAL A 187 -29.32 29.72 20.63
N GLN A 188 -28.13 29.09 20.68
CA GLN A 188 -27.12 29.12 21.76
C GLN A 188 -27.13 28.10 22.91
N ALA A 189 -28.15 27.26 23.15
CA ALA A 189 -28.16 26.40 24.35
C ALA A 189 -27.82 24.91 24.11
N ARG A 190 -27.79 24.44 22.86
CA ARG A 190 -27.58 23.02 22.50
C ARG A 190 -26.21 22.72 21.85
N SER A 191 -25.38 23.74 21.59
CA SER A 191 -24.28 23.66 20.62
C SER A 191 -22.97 23.04 21.10
N ASP A 192 -22.74 22.92 22.41
CA ASP A 192 -21.39 22.58 22.92
C ASP A 192 -21.24 21.11 23.36
N GLU A 193 -22.35 20.39 23.59
CA GLU A 193 -22.30 18.98 24.03
C GLU A 193 -22.15 17.97 22.88
N VAL A 194 -22.50 18.35 21.64
CA VAL A 194 -22.54 17.45 20.46
C VAL A 194 -21.40 17.73 19.47
N ARG A 195 -20.81 18.94 19.49
CA ARG A 195 -19.79 19.38 18.52
C ARG A 195 -18.38 19.09 19.04
N CYS A 196 -17.70 18.17 18.37
CA CYS A 196 -16.30 17.85 18.60
C CYS A 196 -15.37 18.94 18.08
N GLN A 197 -14.52 19.45 18.96
CA GLN A 197 -13.49 20.42 18.62
C GLN A 197 -12.20 19.73 18.15
N PRO A 198 -11.43 20.36 17.24
CA PRO A 198 -10.18 19.78 16.75
C PRO A 198 -9.10 19.79 17.82
N GLN A 199 -8.33 18.70 17.90
CA GLN A 199 -7.15 18.59 18.75
C GLN A 199 -5.98 19.42 18.19
N SER A 200 -5.84 19.46 16.87
CA SER A 200 -4.81 20.25 16.21
C SER A 200 -5.21 20.66 14.80
N ILE A 201 -4.74 21.83 14.38
CA ILE A 201 -4.99 22.42 13.06
C ILE A 201 -3.64 22.79 12.44
N SER A 202 -3.42 22.37 11.21
CA SER A 202 -2.21 22.64 10.44
C SER A 202 -2.61 23.27 9.11
N LEU A 203 -2.72 24.60 9.09
CA LEU A 203 -3.09 25.38 7.89
C LEU A 203 -2.16 25.10 6.72
N GLU A 204 -0.86 24.97 6.98
CA GLU A 204 0.17 24.64 5.98
C GLU A 204 -0.15 23.34 5.20
N ARG A 205 -0.72 22.37 5.90
CA ARG A 205 -1.01 21.03 5.36
C ARG A 205 -2.50 20.86 5.01
N GLY A 206 -3.32 21.88 5.27
CA GLY A 206 -4.78 21.77 5.21
C GLY A 206 -5.33 20.66 6.12
N GLU A 207 -4.64 20.32 7.21
CA GLU A 207 -4.97 19.18 8.07
C GLU A 207 -5.65 19.64 9.36
N VAL A 208 -6.75 18.98 9.71
CA VAL A 208 -7.43 19.12 11.01
C VAL A 208 -7.55 17.74 11.63
N VAL A 209 -7.07 17.58 12.86
CA VAL A 209 -7.08 16.28 13.55
C VAL A 209 -8.01 16.32 14.74
N PHE A 210 -8.90 15.33 14.79
CA PHE A 210 -9.82 15.08 15.89
C PHE A 210 -9.41 13.78 16.57
N ASP A 211 -9.31 13.82 17.89
CA ASP A 211 -9.15 12.61 18.70
C ASP A 211 -10.55 12.09 19.08
N PRO A 212 -10.96 10.89 18.60
CA PRO A 212 -12.20 10.25 18.99
C PRO A 212 -12.42 10.16 20.51
N MET A 213 -11.36 10.08 21.31
CA MET A 213 -11.45 9.98 22.77
C MET A 213 -11.73 11.32 23.45
N LEU A 214 -11.45 12.44 22.78
CA LEU A 214 -11.73 13.80 23.30
C LEU A 214 -13.13 14.29 22.92
N CYS A 215 -13.80 13.57 22.02
CA CYS A 215 -15.18 13.78 21.62
C CYS A 215 -16.14 13.10 22.58
N SER A 216 -16.93 13.82 23.39
CA SER A 216 -17.92 13.23 24.32
C SER A 216 -18.86 12.21 23.64
N SER A 217 -19.36 12.54 22.45
CA SER A 217 -20.26 11.71 21.63
C SER A 217 -19.62 10.41 21.14
N VAL A 218 -18.29 10.38 20.94
CA VAL A 218 -17.54 9.21 20.45
C VAL A 218 -16.88 8.45 21.60
N ALA A 219 -16.31 9.17 22.55
CA ALA A 219 -15.68 8.64 23.75
C ALA A 219 -16.65 7.82 24.59
N SER A 220 -17.91 8.25 24.74
CA SER A 220 -18.95 7.47 25.44
C SER A 220 -19.18 6.09 24.80
N VAL A 221 -18.97 5.97 23.49
CA VAL A 221 -19.08 4.73 22.72
C VAL A 221 -17.84 3.86 22.87
N LEU A 222 -16.67 4.46 22.66
CA LEU A 222 -15.38 3.78 22.73
C LEU A 222 -15.06 3.34 24.16
N MET A 223 -15.49 4.13 25.14
CA MET A 223 -15.34 3.85 26.58
C MET A 223 -16.53 3.12 27.19
N SER A 224 -17.58 2.80 26.44
CA SER A 224 -18.63 1.83 26.87
C SER A 224 -18.09 0.38 26.97
N GLY A 225 -16.81 0.23 27.28
CA GLY A 225 -16.07 -1.00 27.53
C GLY A 225 -16.50 -1.76 28.78
N GLU A 226 -17.68 -1.49 29.35
CA GLU A 226 -18.35 -2.46 30.21
C GLU A 226 -19.08 -3.53 29.37
N ALA A 227 -18.31 -4.22 28.52
CA ALA A 227 -18.67 -5.52 27.97
C ALA A 227 -17.41 -6.27 27.47
N GLU A 228 -16.31 -6.22 28.24
CA GLU A 228 -15.28 -7.28 28.18
C GLU A 228 -15.87 -8.68 28.49
N THR A 229 -17.14 -8.76 28.89
CA THR A 229 -17.90 -9.98 29.11
C THR A 229 -18.59 -10.56 27.84
N LEU A 230 -18.58 -9.86 26.69
CA LEU A 230 -19.14 -10.37 25.41
C LEU A 230 -18.06 -10.74 24.38
N ALA A 231 -16.97 -11.35 24.85
CA ALA A 231 -15.79 -11.73 24.05
C ALA A 231 -16.04 -12.76 22.91
N HIS A 232 -17.28 -13.04 22.50
CA HIS A 232 -17.61 -14.15 21.59
C HIS A 232 -18.72 -13.90 20.56
N GLN A 233 -19.19 -12.67 20.33
CA GLN A 233 -20.20 -12.42 19.29
C GLN A 233 -19.70 -11.46 18.21
N ASP A 234 -19.84 -11.89 16.96
CA ASP A 234 -19.60 -11.07 15.79
C ASP A 234 -20.61 -9.92 15.76
N GLU A 235 -20.11 -8.69 15.63
CA GLU A 235 -20.93 -7.48 15.65
C GLU A 235 -20.42 -6.44 14.65
N LEU A 236 -21.35 -5.69 14.06
CA LEU A 236 -21.07 -4.47 13.31
C LEU A 236 -21.32 -3.26 14.22
N LEU A 237 -20.26 -2.54 14.56
CA LEU A 237 -20.35 -1.22 15.14
C LEU A 237 -20.29 -0.19 14.01
N SER A 238 -21.31 0.66 13.84
CA SER A 238 -21.24 1.75 12.86
C SER A 238 -21.72 3.08 13.40
N PHE A 239 -21.24 4.15 12.78
CA PHE A 239 -21.69 5.52 13.03
C PHE A 239 -21.39 6.38 11.80
N THR A 240 -22.01 7.56 11.76
CA THR A 240 -21.70 8.60 10.80
C THR A 240 -21.10 9.80 11.52
N PHE A 241 -20.24 10.53 10.82
CA PHE A 241 -19.76 11.82 11.29
C PHE A 241 -19.83 12.84 10.15
N THR A 242 -20.08 14.08 10.54
CA THR A 242 -20.23 15.22 9.64
C THR A 242 -19.19 16.25 9.99
N ALA A 243 -18.37 16.63 9.01
CA ALA A 243 -17.53 17.82 9.12
C ALA A 243 -18.25 19.01 8.52
N THR A 244 -18.22 20.13 9.25
CA THR A 244 -18.75 21.41 8.79
C THR A 244 -17.65 22.46 8.88
N ALA A 245 -17.47 23.24 7.82
CA ALA A 245 -16.52 24.36 7.77
C ALA A 245 -17.06 25.49 6.89
N ASP A 246 -16.58 26.71 7.14
CA ASP A 246 -16.99 27.89 6.39
C ASP A 246 -16.15 28.09 5.14
N ALA A 247 -16.72 28.80 4.15
CA ALA A 247 -15.97 29.26 2.99
C ALA A 247 -14.85 30.24 3.41
N ALA A 248 -13.66 30.05 2.83
CA ALA A 248 -12.51 30.91 3.06
C ALA A 248 -12.82 32.36 2.64
N GLY A 249 -12.62 33.30 3.55
CA GLY A 249 -12.83 34.73 3.29
C GLY A 249 -14.30 35.19 3.25
N ALA A 250 -15.25 34.37 3.71
CA ALA A 250 -16.64 34.78 3.88
C ALA A 250 -16.74 35.95 4.88
N SER A 251 -17.48 37.00 4.52
CA SER A 251 -17.94 38.02 5.48
C SER A 251 -19.18 37.50 6.22
N GLU A 252 -19.44 37.98 7.45
CA GLU A 252 -20.61 37.59 8.29
C GLU A 252 -21.97 37.64 7.57
N ALA A 253 -22.09 38.32 6.42
CA ALA A 253 -23.32 38.46 5.64
C ALA A 253 -23.57 37.37 4.58
N GLU A 254 -22.58 36.52 4.25
CA GLU A 254 -22.68 35.45 3.23
C GLU A 254 -21.98 34.16 3.71
N GLU A 255 -22.37 33.65 4.88
CA GLU A 255 -21.89 32.34 5.36
C GLU A 255 -22.35 31.23 4.42
N LYS A 256 -21.46 30.80 3.53
CA LYS A 256 -21.64 29.56 2.76
C LYS A 256 -20.98 28.42 3.53
N ILE A 257 -21.77 27.79 4.38
CA ILE A 257 -21.36 26.62 5.15
C ILE A 257 -21.24 25.40 4.21
N VAL A 258 -20.14 24.66 4.33
CA VAL A 258 -19.93 23.41 3.59
C VAL A 258 -19.86 22.26 4.60
N SER A 259 -20.81 21.33 4.47
CA SER A 259 -20.87 20.12 5.28
C SER A 259 -20.63 18.87 4.44
N ARG A 260 -19.98 17.86 5.04
CA ARG A 260 -19.79 16.56 4.42
C ARG A 260 -19.88 15.44 5.45
N THR A 261 -20.61 14.39 5.10
CA THR A 261 -20.87 13.23 5.97
C THR A 261 -20.12 12.00 5.46
N TRP A 262 -19.61 11.20 6.39
CA TRP A 262 -19.01 9.90 6.13
C TRP A 262 -19.58 8.85 7.07
N TRP A 263 -19.57 7.60 6.62
CA TRP A 263 -19.90 6.42 7.39
C TRP A 263 -18.64 5.65 7.79
N VAL A 264 -18.61 5.14 9.00
CA VAL A 264 -17.57 4.24 9.50
C VAL A 264 -18.24 3.02 10.08
N GLY A 265 -17.86 1.84 9.57
CA GLY A 265 -18.25 0.55 10.13
C GLY A 265 -17.02 -0.20 10.62
N HIS A 266 -17.07 -0.73 11.82
CA HIS A 266 -16.10 -1.66 12.36
C HIS A 266 -16.79 -3.01 12.59
N LEU A 267 -16.48 -3.97 11.72
CA LEU A 267 -16.92 -5.34 11.87
C LEU A 267 -15.95 -6.10 12.76
N ARG A 268 -16.44 -6.55 13.90
CA ARG A 268 -15.78 -7.52 14.76
C ARG A 268 -16.23 -8.89 14.28
N TYR A 269 -15.30 -9.63 13.71
CA TYR A 269 -15.57 -10.82 12.90
C TYR A 269 -14.80 -12.00 13.49
N GLY A 270 -15.46 -13.16 13.63
CA GLY A 270 -14.84 -14.38 14.08
C GLY A 270 -13.66 -14.75 13.20
N ARG A 271 -12.43 -14.59 13.72
CA ARG A 271 -11.22 -14.65 12.89
C ARG A 271 -11.13 -15.98 12.14
N ALA A 272 -10.91 -15.88 10.83
CA ALA A 272 -10.73 -16.99 9.93
C ALA A 272 -9.47 -17.80 10.30
N ARG A 273 -9.56 -19.13 10.21
CA ARG A 273 -8.48 -20.04 10.60
C ARG A 273 -7.52 -20.29 9.45
N TRP A 274 -6.27 -20.54 9.82
CA TRP A 274 -5.18 -20.98 8.96
C TRP A 274 -4.26 -21.88 9.81
N PRO A 275 -3.52 -22.82 9.20
CA PRO A 275 -3.02 -22.75 7.83
C PRO A 275 -4.05 -23.16 6.79
N MET A 276 -4.13 -22.50 5.63
CA MET A 276 -4.95 -22.96 4.48
C MET A 276 -4.25 -24.07 3.69
N VAL A 277 -2.92 -24.15 3.80
CA VAL A 277 -2.05 -25.19 3.23
C VAL A 277 -1.06 -25.62 4.31
N GLN A 278 -0.86 -26.91 4.59
CA GLN A 278 -0.11 -27.34 5.77
C GLN A 278 0.98 -28.34 5.44
N ASN A 279 2.21 -28.06 5.90
CA ASN A 279 3.32 -28.97 5.75
C ASN A 279 3.13 -30.22 6.63
N GLY A 280 2.93 -31.39 6.01
CA GLY A 280 3.26 -32.73 6.51
C GLY A 280 2.66 -33.22 7.87
N GLU A 281 2.47 -34.54 7.95
CA GLU A 281 2.16 -35.44 9.10
C GLU A 281 1.05 -35.11 10.11
N LYS A 282 0.74 -33.85 10.40
CA LYS A 282 -0.27 -33.47 11.38
C LYS A 282 -1.61 -33.24 10.70
N LYS A 283 -2.68 -33.73 11.34
CA LYS A 283 -4.05 -33.35 11.00
C LYS A 283 -4.17 -31.84 11.11
N TRP A 284 -4.88 -31.23 10.15
CA TRP A 284 -5.19 -29.81 10.18
C TRP A 284 -5.72 -29.36 11.54
N ASP A 285 -5.02 -28.43 12.18
CA ASP A 285 -5.38 -27.89 13.50
C ASP A 285 -6.00 -26.48 13.41
N GLY A 286 -5.72 -25.75 12.33
CA GLY A 286 -6.20 -24.39 12.13
C GLY A 286 -5.61 -23.39 13.14
N ILE A 287 -4.43 -23.70 13.71
CA ILE A 287 -3.78 -22.91 14.76
C ILE A 287 -2.55 -22.17 14.21
N GLN A 288 -1.67 -22.87 13.48
CA GLN A 288 -0.38 -22.30 13.07
C GLN A 288 -0.49 -21.49 11.76
N PRO A 289 -0.18 -20.19 11.78
CA PRO A 289 -0.13 -19.35 10.59
C PRO A 289 0.65 -19.94 9.41
N ASN A 290 0.17 -19.69 8.19
CA ASN A 290 1.03 -19.84 7.01
C ASN A 290 2.07 -18.71 6.98
N LYS A 291 3.27 -19.00 6.49
CA LYS A 291 4.15 -17.94 6.00
C LYS A 291 3.45 -17.21 4.84
N VAL A 292 3.59 -15.89 4.78
CA VAL A 292 3.04 -15.07 3.70
C VAL A 292 4.19 -14.59 2.83
N SER A 293 4.10 -14.82 1.53
CA SER A 293 5.17 -14.53 0.55
C SER A 293 4.79 -13.44 -0.45
N GLY A 294 3.67 -12.77 -0.23
CA GLY A 294 3.12 -11.67 -1.03
C GLY A 294 1.96 -11.06 -0.26
N LEU A 295 1.95 -9.75 -0.08
CA LEU A 295 0.95 -9.02 0.67
C LEU A 295 -0.12 -8.44 -0.26
N PHE A 296 -1.29 -8.20 0.34
CA PHE A 296 -2.27 -7.32 -0.26
C PHE A 296 -1.66 -5.94 -0.47
N HIS A 297 -1.92 -5.34 -1.62
CA HIS A 297 -1.28 -4.10 -2.06
C HIS A 297 0.22 -4.17 -2.35
N ASP A 298 0.83 -5.34 -2.51
CA ASP A 298 2.12 -5.39 -3.21
C ASP A 298 1.93 -5.07 -4.69
N PRO A 299 2.73 -4.20 -5.33
CA PRO A 299 2.57 -3.89 -6.73
C PRO A 299 3.24 -4.99 -7.56
N PHE A 300 2.67 -5.41 -8.68
CA PHE A 300 3.38 -6.13 -9.72
C PHE A 300 3.84 -5.11 -10.75
N ILE A 301 5.15 -4.87 -10.85
CA ILE A 301 5.74 -3.93 -11.82
C ILE A 301 6.79 -4.72 -12.62
N PRO A 302 6.41 -5.24 -13.80
CA PRO A 302 7.32 -6.01 -14.61
C PRO A 302 8.26 -5.09 -15.39
N ARG A 303 9.45 -5.60 -15.68
CA ARG A 303 10.28 -5.05 -16.74
C ARG A 303 10.10 -5.95 -17.96
N ALA A 304 9.53 -5.41 -19.03
CA ALA A 304 9.19 -6.20 -20.22
C ALA A 304 9.83 -5.68 -21.51
N ALA A 305 10.49 -4.52 -21.49
CA ALA A 305 11.20 -3.98 -22.64
C ALA A 305 12.73 -4.08 -22.48
N HIS A 306 13.44 -4.07 -23.62
CA HIS A 306 14.89 -3.99 -23.62
C HIS A 306 15.30 -2.64 -23.01
N PHE A 307 16.36 -2.64 -22.19
CA PHE A 307 16.95 -1.40 -21.72
C PHE A 307 17.52 -0.65 -22.92
N ASP A 308 16.78 0.35 -23.39
CA ASP A 308 17.26 1.31 -24.37
C ASP A 308 17.62 2.60 -23.61
N GLU A 309 18.76 3.19 -23.92
CA GLU A 309 19.15 4.48 -23.33
C GLU A 309 18.16 5.59 -23.70
N THR A 310 17.48 5.45 -24.84
CA THR A 310 16.41 6.34 -25.32
C THR A 310 15.03 6.05 -24.72
N ASP A 311 14.87 4.91 -24.02
CA ASP A 311 13.65 4.62 -23.26
C ASP A 311 13.71 5.34 -21.92
N ASP A 312 12.77 6.27 -21.72
CA ASP A 312 12.61 7.01 -20.48
C ASP A 312 12.33 6.04 -19.31
N LEU A 313 11.49 5.02 -19.53
CA LEU A 313 11.09 4.07 -18.49
C LEU A 313 12.13 2.98 -18.19
N LYS A 314 13.26 2.97 -18.90
CA LYS A 314 14.36 2.02 -18.68
C LYS A 314 13.90 0.56 -18.68
N GLY A 315 12.97 0.23 -19.56
CA GLY A 315 12.41 -1.10 -19.79
C GLY A 315 11.23 -1.47 -18.89
N VAL A 316 10.83 -0.60 -17.96
CA VAL A 316 9.69 -0.84 -17.04
C VAL A 316 8.38 -0.78 -17.82
N ASP A 317 7.60 -1.85 -17.73
CA ASP A 317 6.31 -1.96 -18.39
C ASP A 317 5.19 -1.61 -17.40
N ILE A 318 4.80 -0.35 -17.48
CA ILE A 318 3.75 0.21 -16.62
C ILE A 318 2.33 -0.14 -17.10
N ASP A 319 2.18 -0.61 -18.34
CA ASP A 319 0.87 -1.00 -18.91
C ASP A 319 0.37 -2.34 -18.35
N HIS A 320 1.28 -3.18 -17.84
CA HIS A 320 0.96 -4.43 -17.17
C HIS A 320 1.14 -4.35 -15.65
N ALA A 321 1.31 -3.14 -15.11
CA ALA A 321 1.46 -2.95 -13.68
C ALA A 321 0.10 -3.02 -12.97
N TYR A 322 0.03 -3.69 -11.83
CA TYR A 322 -1.21 -3.83 -11.04
C TYR A 322 -0.92 -4.00 -9.55
N TRP A 323 -1.91 -3.73 -8.70
CA TRP A 323 -1.86 -4.07 -7.28
C TRP A 323 -2.22 -5.53 -7.04
N ALA A 324 -1.52 -6.18 -6.12
CA ALA A 324 -1.98 -7.43 -5.55
C ALA A 324 -3.30 -7.20 -4.80
N LEU A 325 -4.31 -8.01 -5.12
CA LEU A 325 -5.65 -7.96 -4.53
C LEU A 325 -5.88 -9.10 -3.53
N GLY A 326 -4.80 -9.71 -3.05
CA GLY A 326 -4.81 -10.71 -1.99
C GLY A 326 -3.41 -11.05 -1.51
N ILE A 327 -3.29 -12.14 -0.76
CA ILE A 327 -2.01 -12.66 -0.25
C ILE A 327 -1.58 -13.91 -1.01
N SER A 328 -0.27 -14.15 -1.06
CA SER A 328 0.31 -15.39 -1.58
C SER A 328 0.90 -16.23 -0.45
N LEU A 329 0.56 -17.51 -0.42
CA LEU A 329 1.03 -18.49 0.54
C LEU A 329 1.93 -19.50 -0.19
N PRO A 330 3.21 -19.65 0.17
CA PRO A 330 4.10 -20.61 -0.45
C PRO A 330 3.62 -22.03 -0.14
N ILE A 331 3.71 -22.91 -1.14
CA ILE A 331 3.34 -24.32 -0.97
C ILE A 331 4.51 -25.08 -0.34
N PRO A 332 4.28 -25.87 0.73
CA PRO A 332 5.32 -26.71 1.31
C PRO A 332 5.95 -27.66 0.28
N THR A 333 7.28 -27.74 0.27
CA THR A 333 8.06 -28.60 -0.63
C THR A 333 8.09 -30.07 -0.20
N VAL A 334 7.85 -30.35 1.09
CA VAL A 334 7.82 -31.71 1.66
C VAL A 334 6.39 -32.05 2.09
N GLY A 335 5.97 -33.30 1.89
CA GLY A 335 4.64 -33.78 2.25
C GLY A 335 4.59 -35.29 2.50
N LEU A 336 3.45 -35.77 2.99
CA LEU A 336 3.18 -37.15 3.45
C LEU A 336 3.11 -38.24 2.34
N GLY A 337 3.53 -37.93 1.11
CA GLY A 337 3.54 -38.88 -0.02
C GLY A 337 2.66 -38.54 -1.22
N ASP A 338 1.89 -37.44 -1.18
CA ASP A 338 1.12 -36.94 -2.33
C ASP A 338 1.84 -35.79 -3.05
N ASP A 339 1.77 -35.74 -4.39
CA ASP A 339 2.22 -34.59 -5.20
C ASP A 339 1.32 -33.33 -5.02
N MET A 340 0.28 -33.45 -4.20
CA MET A 340 -0.78 -32.47 -3.99
C MET A 340 -0.86 -32.06 -2.52
N GLU A 341 -0.99 -30.76 -2.30
CA GLU A 341 -1.23 -30.11 -1.01
C GLU A 341 -2.72 -29.76 -0.89
N PRO A 342 -3.45 -30.32 0.07
CA PRO A 342 -4.84 -29.94 0.34
C PRO A 342 -4.98 -28.46 0.67
N VAL A 343 -6.04 -27.84 0.16
CA VAL A 343 -6.41 -26.46 0.48
C VAL A 343 -7.67 -26.47 1.33
N HIS A 344 -7.55 -25.91 2.53
CA HIS A 344 -8.61 -25.87 3.53
C HIS A 344 -9.36 -24.54 3.52
N ALA A 345 -10.68 -24.59 3.65
CA ALA A 345 -11.52 -23.41 3.81
C ALA A 345 -11.23 -22.72 5.16
N PRO A 346 -10.82 -21.45 5.18
CA PRO A 346 -10.50 -20.72 6.40
C PRO A 346 -11.74 -20.28 7.17
N VAL A 347 -12.91 -20.33 6.54
CA VAL A 347 -14.22 -19.96 7.07
C VAL A 347 -15.26 -21.01 6.65
N GLY A 348 -16.37 -21.07 7.37
CA GLY A 348 -17.56 -21.78 6.89
C GLY A 348 -18.33 -20.92 5.90
N GLY A 349 -18.97 -21.52 4.90
CA GLY A 349 -19.70 -20.76 3.89
C GLY A 349 -20.27 -21.58 2.74
N GLU A 350 -20.82 -20.88 1.76
CA GLU A 350 -21.38 -21.45 0.54
C GLU A 350 -20.41 -21.30 -0.62
N VAL A 351 -20.25 -22.34 -1.44
CA VAL A 351 -19.45 -22.28 -2.67
C VAL A 351 -20.25 -21.55 -3.75
N VAL A 352 -19.84 -20.31 -4.06
CA VAL A 352 -20.60 -19.41 -4.95
C VAL A 352 -20.04 -19.33 -6.38
N TRP A 353 -18.82 -19.81 -6.61
CA TRP A 353 -18.24 -19.82 -7.95
C TRP A 353 -17.08 -20.82 -8.06
N ILE A 354 -16.98 -21.48 -9.22
CA ILE A 354 -15.85 -22.36 -9.57
C ILE A 354 -15.52 -22.12 -11.05
N GLY A 355 -14.25 -21.88 -11.37
CA GLY A 355 -13.88 -21.63 -12.76
C GLY A 355 -12.38 -21.47 -13.01
N LYS A 356 -12.04 -21.28 -14.29
CA LYS A 356 -10.66 -21.01 -14.70
C LYS A 356 -10.33 -19.53 -14.52
N PHE A 357 -9.07 -19.26 -14.19
CA PHE A 357 -8.52 -17.91 -14.21
C PHE A 357 -7.23 -17.87 -15.04
N ARG A 358 -6.89 -16.66 -15.48
CA ARG A 358 -5.61 -16.34 -16.12
C ARG A 358 -5.15 -14.98 -15.61
N ARG A 359 -3.87 -14.84 -15.29
CA ARG A 359 -3.25 -13.55 -14.96
C ARG A 359 -2.03 -13.30 -15.84
N PRO A 360 -2.01 -12.21 -16.62
CA PRO A 360 -0.87 -11.80 -17.39
C PRO A 360 0.40 -11.71 -16.56
N LYS A 361 1.47 -12.29 -17.09
CA LYS A 361 2.83 -12.09 -16.62
C LYS A 361 3.67 -11.79 -17.86
N PRO A 362 3.82 -10.51 -18.26
CA PRO A 362 4.63 -10.16 -19.42
C PRO A 362 6.07 -10.67 -19.24
N PRO A 363 6.85 -10.78 -20.33
CA PRO A 363 6.61 -10.26 -21.68
C PRO A 363 5.71 -11.14 -22.55
N ALA A 364 5.32 -12.33 -22.10
CA ALA A 364 4.72 -13.32 -22.99
C ALA A 364 3.60 -14.15 -22.33
N PRO A 365 2.51 -14.47 -23.05
CA PRO A 365 1.37 -15.27 -22.57
C PRO A 365 1.69 -16.65 -21.94
N GLN A 366 2.89 -17.18 -22.18
CA GLN A 366 3.36 -18.45 -21.65
C GLN A 366 3.80 -18.33 -20.18
N ASN A 367 4.19 -17.12 -19.75
CA ASN A 367 4.52 -16.83 -18.36
C ASN A 367 3.28 -16.61 -17.49
N ASP A 368 2.13 -16.32 -18.12
CA ASP A 368 0.88 -16.06 -17.42
C ASP A 368 0.52 -17.15 -16.41
N GLU A 369 0.08 -16.71 -15.24
CA GLU A 369 -0.47 -17.59 -14.22
C GLU A 369 -1.83 -18.11 -14.70
N LYS A 370 -2.05 -19.43 -14.65
CA LYS A 370 -3.28 -20.08 -15.08
C LYS A 370 -3.63 -21.21 -14.12
N GLY A 371 -4.91 -21.38 -13.84
CA GLY A 371 -5.37 -22.46 -12.97
C GLY A 371 -6.88 -22.46 -12.80
N TRP A 372 -7.33 -23.20 -11.78
CA TRP A 372 -8.69 -23.13 -11.29
C TRP A 372 -8.76 -22.31 -10.02
N ALA A 373 -9.91 -21.68 -9.83
CA ALA A 373 -10.24 -20.98 -8.62
C ALA A 373 -11.62 -21.40 -8.10
N VAL A 374 -11.76 -21.36 -6.78
CA VAL A 374 -12.99 -21.64 -6.03
C VAL A 374 -13.28 -20.42 -5.17
N MET A 375 -14.56 -20.05 -5.08
CA MET A 375 -15.02 -18.96 -4.21
C MET A 375 -15.97 -19.48 -3.14
N VAL A 376 -15.73 -19.09 -1.89
CA VAL A 376 -16.57 -19.42 -0.74
C VAL A 376 -17.10 -18.12 -0.12
N ARG A 377 -18.41 -17.96 -0.06
CA ARG A 377 -19.09 -16.84 0.60
C ARG A 377 -19.36 -17.19 2.06
N ASP A 378 -18.91 -16.35 2.98
CA ASP A 378 -19.23 -16.48 4.40
C ASP A 378 -20.58 -15.87 4.77
N GLU A 379 -20.97 -16.02 6.04
CA GLU A 379 -22.24 -15.55 6.57
C GLU A 379 -22.39 -14.01 6.56
N TRP A 380 -21.28 -13.27 6.54
CA TRP A 380 -21.26 -11.80 6.50
C TRP A 380 -21.20 -11.25 5.07
N GLY A 381 -21.23 -12.14 4.06
CA GLY A 381 -21.22 -11.77 2.66
C GLY A 381 -19.84 -11.44 2.08
N PHE A 382 -18.75 -11.81 2.77
CA PHE A 382 -17.41 -11.80 2.18
C PHE A 382 -17.16 -13.07 1.39
N VAL A 383 -16.46 -12.91 0.27
CA VAL A 383 -16.13 -13.98 -0.66
C VAL A 383 -14.62 -14.21 -0.62
N TRP A 384 -14.24 -15.39 -0.14
CA TRP A 384 -12.88 -15.89 -0.16
C TRP A 384 -12.60 -16.54 -1.52
N GLN A 385 -11.61 -16.04 -2.24
CA GLN A 385 -11.25 -16.51 -3.59
C GLN A 385 -9.90 -17.23 -3.54
N PHE A 386 -9.88 -18.53 -3.84
CA PHE A 386 -8.70 -19.39 -3.79
C PHE A 386 -8.20 -19.69 -5.20
N PHE A 387 -6.94 -19.38 -5.50
CA PHE A 387 -6.37 -19.50 -6.85
C PHE A 387 -5.24 -20.52 -6.91
N GLY A 388 -5.11 -21.18 -8.07
CA GLY A 388 -3.99 -22.09 -8.37
C GLY A 388 -4.31 -23.57 -8.14
N LEU A 389 -5.57 -23.88 -7.83
CA LEU A 389 -6.07 -25.23 -7.61
C LEU A 389 -6.00 -26.09 -8.88
N ALA A 390 -5.84 -27.40 -8.72
CA ALA A 390 -5.91 -28.34 -9.83
C ALA A 390 -7.37 -28.80 -10.06
N LYS A 391 -7.82 -28.83 -11.33
CA LYS A 391 -9.21 -29.16 -11.67
C LYS A 391 -9.71 -30.47 -11.04
N HIS A 392 -8.90 -31.52 -11.13
CA HIS A 392 -9.28 -32.88 -10.72
C HIS A 392 -9.25 -33.08 -9.20
N SER A 393 -8.67 -32.16 -8.45
CA SER A 393 -8.62 -32.22 -6.99
C SER A 393 -9.72 -31.41 -6.32
N ILE A 394 -10.49 -30.60 -7.06
CA ILE A 394 -11.62 -29.85 -6.51
C ILE A 394 -12.70 -30.84 -6.07
N THR A 395 -12.99 -30.81 -4.78
CA THR A 395 -13.90 -31.75 -4.08
C THR A 395 -15.31 -31.20 -3.91
N VAL A 396 -15.50 -29.91 -4.18
CA VAL A 396 -16.74 -29.18 -3.95
C VAL A 396 -17.44 -28.81 -5.26
N THR A 397 -18.73 -28.56 -5.17
CA THR A 397 -19.61 -28.13 -6.27
C THR A 397 -20.31 -26.82 -5.93
N LEU A 398 -20.84 -26.14 -6.95
CA LEU A 398 -21.55 -24.88 -6.78
C LEU A 398 -22.79 -25.07 -5.89
N GLY A 399 -22.94 -24.23 -4.87
CA GLY A 399 -24.02 -24.29 -3.88
C GLY A 399 -23.72 -25.16 -2.65
N ASP A 400 -22.59 -25.86 -2.61
CA ASP A 400 -22.22 -26.66 -1.44
C ASP A 400 -21.95 -25.77 -0.22
N LEU A 401 -22.46 -26.18 0.94
CA LEU A 401 -22.11 -25.60 2.23
C LEU A 401 -20.87 -26.31 2.78
N VAL A 402 -19.78 -25.56 2.94
CA VAL A 402 -18.50 -26.06 3.45
C VAL A 402 -18.28 -25.57 4.88
N PRO A 403 -17.97 -26.45 5.84
CA PRO A 403 -17.53 -26.01 7.16
C PRO A 403 -16.10 -25.47 7.12
N GLN A 404 -15.73 -24.65 8.11
CA GLN A 404 -14.34 -24.25 8.33
C GLN A 404 -13.43 -25.48 8.45
N GLY A 405 -12.28 -25.45 7.78
CA GLY A 405 -11.32 -26.56 7.70
C GLY A 405 -11.64 -27.60 6.63
N HIS A 406 -12.77 -27.52 5.93
CA HIS A 406 -13.11 -28.43 4.83
C HIS A 406 -12.11 -28.30 3.68
N VAL A 407 -11.74 -29.42 3.06
CA VAL A 407 -10.86 -29.42 1.88
C VAL A 407 -11.69 -29.03 0.67
N ILE A 408 -11.38 -27.90 0.05
CA ILE A 408 -12.08 -27.38 -1.15
C ILE A 408 -11.39 -27.80 -2.45
N GLY A 409 -10.14 -28.23 -2.35
CA GLY A 409 -9.34 -28.69 -3.47
C GLY A 409 -7.91 -28.98 -3.05
N ALA A 410 -7.02 -29.12 -4.03
CA ALA A 410 -5.59 -29.25 -3.76
C ALA A 410 -4.74 -28.54 -4.82
N ILE A 411 -3.55 -28.11 -4.43
CA ILE A 411 -2.53 -27.48 -5.28
C ILE A 411 -1.31 -28.38 -5.42
N ARG A 412 -0.63 -28.36 -6.57
CA ARG A 412 0.57 -29.21 -6.79
C ARG A 412 1.74 -28.72 -5.94
N ARG A 413 2.44 -29.64 -5.26
CA ARG A 413 3.71 -29.40 -4.54
C ARG A 413 4.92 -29.30 -5.47
N SER A 414 4.82 -29.85 -6.68
CA SER A 414 5.90 -29.82 -7.67
C SER A 414 6.44 -28.39 -7.87
N GLU A 415 7.74 -28.21 -7.66
CA GLU A 415 8.42 -26.93 -7.85
C GLU A 415 8.15 -26.35 -9.25
N LEU A 416 8.09 -25.02 -9.34
CA LEU A 416 8.14 -24.37 -10.64
C LEU A 416 9.53 -24.56 -11.25
N SER A 417 9.61 -24.57 -12.58
CA SER A 417 10.91 -24.53 -13.25
C SER A 417 11.72 -23.34 -12.71
N ALA A 418 12.99 -23.57 -12.38
CA ALA A 418 13.94 -22.53 -11.98
C ALA A 418 14.17 -21.45 -13.04
N LEU A 419 13.58 -21.60 -14.24
CA LEU A 419 13.63 -20.64 -15.32
C LEU A 419 12.21 -20.29 -15.79
N PRO A 420 11.96 -19.03 -16.21
CA PRO A 420 10.68 -18.66 -16.79
C PRO A 420 10.46 -19.36 -18.14
N PRO A 421 9.18 -19.64 -18.50
CA PRO A 421 8.82 -20.22 -19.79
C PRO A 421 9.41 -19.48 -20.98
N VAL A 422 9.45 -18.15 -20.91
CA VAL A 422 10.09 -17.31 -21.94
C VAL A 422 11.37 -16.68 -21.39
N ARG A 423 12.48 -16.96 -22.08
CA ARG A 423 13.82 -16.39 -21.82
C ARG A 423 14.37 -15.56 -22.99
N ALA A 424 13.68 -15.57 -24.13
CA ALA A 424 14.12 -14.85 -25.32
C ALA A 424 13.82 -13.34 -25.16
N PRO A 425 14.76 -12.45 -25.56
CA PRO A 425 14.48 -11.02 -25.65
C PRO A 425 13.21 -10.74 -26.47
N PRO A 426 12.32 -9.83 -26.03
CA PRO A 426 12.40 -9.10 -24.77
C PRO A 426 12.09 -10.03 -23.59
N ALA A 427 13.06 -10.24 -22.72
CA ALA A 427 12.98 -10.97 -21.47
C ALA A 427 13.89 -10.22 -20.52
N ASP A 428 13.35 -9.79 -19.39
CA ASP A 428 14.14 -9.03 -18.43
C ASP A 428 15.08 -9.98 -17.67
N PRO A 429 16.41 -9.83 -17.79
CA PRO A 429 17.36 -10.62 -17.02
C PRO A 429 17.39 -10.12 -15.56
N PRO A 430 17.75 -10.97 -14.59
CA PRO A 430 17.94 -10.52 -13.20
C PRO A 430 18.92 -9.35 -13.14
N LYS A 431 18.66 -8.39 -12.24
CA LYS A 431 19.48 -7.18 -12.01
C LYS A 431 20.96 -7.51 -11.82
N GLU A 432 21.24 -8.60 -11.13
CA GLU A 432 22.59 -9.05 -10.82
C GLU A 432 22.85 -10.43 -11.43
N LYS A 433 24.10 -10.67 -11.84
CA LYS A 433 24.51 -12.02 -12.23
C LYS A 433 24.44 -12.90 -10.99
N PRO A 434 23.73 -14.05 -11.03
CA PRO A 434 23.65 -14.92 -9.87
C PRO A 434 25.07 -15.32 -9.44
N THR A 435 25.35 -15.13 -8.16
CA THR A 435 26.57 -15.64 -7.52
C THR A 435 26.45 -17.16 -7.38
N LYS A 436 27.57 -17.84 -7.21
CA LYS A 436 27.55 -19.31 -7.05
C LYS A 436 26.78 -19.66 -5.76
N GLY A 437 25.58 -20.22 -5.91
CA GLY A 437 24.72 -20.61 -4.80
C GLY A 437 23.40 -19.82 -4.67
N THR A 438 23.24 -18.69 -5.37
CA THR A 438 21.99 -17.92 -5.35
C THR A 438 21.05 -18.32 -6.49
N PRO A 439 19.74 -18.52 -6.22
CA PRO A 439 18.76 -18.77 -7.27
C PRO A 439 18.67 -17.60 -8.24
N LYS A 440 18.58 -17.90 -9.55
CA LYS A 440 18.44 -16.87 -10.58
C LYS A 440 17.10 -16.12 -10.51
N TYR A 441 16.05 -16.80 -10.04
CA TYR A 441 14.69 -16.30 -9.89
C TYR A 441 14.16 -16.71 -8.52
N PRO A 442 14.64 -16.07 -7.43
CA PRO A 442 14.38 -16.52 -6.06
C PRO A 442 12.90 -16.43 -5.67
N TYR A 443 12.11 -15.60 -6.35
CA TYR A 443 10.69 -15.42 -6.06
C TYR A 443 9.76 -16.27 -6.95
N ARG A 444 10.33 -17.25 -7.67
CA ARG A 444 9.58 -18.16 -8.55
C ARG A 444 9.32 -19.49 -7.83
N PHE A 445 8.28 -19.52 -7.02
CA PHE A 445 7.81 -20.71 -6.31
C PHE A 445 6.31 -20.92 -6.53
N ARG A 446 5.85 -22.14 -6.25
CA ARG A 446 4.41 -22.42 -6.29
C ARG A 446 3.77 -21.76 -5.07
N SER A 447 2.69 -21.00 -5.29
CA SER A 447 1.91 -20.40 -4.21
C SER A 447 0.41 -20.61 -4.41
N LEU A 448 -0.31 -20.69 -3.30
CA LEU A 448 -1.75 -20.49 -3.23
C LEU A 448 -1.99 -18.99 -3.07
N GLN A 449 -2.76 -18.38 -3.96
CA GLN A 449 -3.23 -17.02 -3.74
C GLN A 449 -4.63 -17.02 -3.16
N VAL A 450 -4.85 -16.11 -2.21
CA VAL A 450 -6.10 -15.94 -1.49
C VAL A 450 -6.48 -14.47 -1.51
N ASN A 451 -7.66 -14.17 -2.06
CA ASN A 451 -8.25 -12.83 -1.99
C ASN A 451 -9.49 -12.88 -1.09
N VAL A 452 -9.83 -11.75 -0.46
CA VAL A 452 -11.10 -11.54 0.23
C VAL A 452 -11.78 -10.34 -0.40
N ALA A 453 -13.04 -10.50 -0.80
CA ALA A 453 -13.76 -9.44 -1.50
C ALA A 453 -15.25 -9.44 -1.18
N ARG A 454 -15.92 -8.32 -1.43
CA ARG A 454 -17.38 -8.23 -1.46
C ARG A 454 -17.86 -7.82 -2.86
N PRO A 455 -18.96 -8.40 -3.35
CA PRO A 455 -19.50 -8.01 -4.65
C PRO A 455 -20.14 -6.63 -4.57
N ASN A 456 -20.29 -5.96 -5.70
CA ASN A 456 -21.15 -4.79 -5.80
C ASN A 456 -22.58 -5.22 -5.43
N ALA A 457 -23.22 -4.46 -4.54
CA ALA A 457 -24.57 -4.74 -4.05
C ALA A 457 -25.65 -4.76 -5.15
N GLU A 458 -25.39 -4.18 -6.32
CA GLU A 458 -26.31 -4.18 -7.48
C GLU A 458 -26.22 -5.45 -8.33
N TRP A 459 -25.28 -6.36 -8.05
CA TRP A 459 -25.13 -7.59 -8.82
C TRP A 459 -26.24 -8.60 -8.54
N ASP A 460 -26.79 -9.16 -9.61
CA ASP A 460 -27.79 -10.22 -9.60
C ASP A 460 -27.19 -11.64 -9.71
N ALA A 461 -25.90 -11.74 -10.01
CA ALA A 461 -25.20 -13.00 -10.22
C ALA A 461 -23.71 -12.89 -9.88
N TRP A 462 -23.15 -13.98 -9.34
CA TRP A 462 -21.73 -14.12 -9.04
C TRP A 462 -20.88 -14.02 -10.31
N LYS A 463 -19.94 -13.07 -10.31
CA LYS A 463 -19.00 -12.87 -11.42
C LYS A 463 -17.69 -13.60 -11.16
N SER A 464 -16.91 -13.81 -12.22
CA SER A 464 -15.54 -14.32 -12.08
C SER A 464 -14.66 -13.34 -11.27
N PRO A 465 -13.52 -13.80 -10.72
CA PRO A 465 -12.61 -12.89 -10.04
C PRO A 465 -12.11 -11.78 -10.97
N TYR A 466 -11.75 -10.62 -10.41
CA TYR A 466 -11.19 -9.46 -11.12
C TYR A 466 -12.13 -8.76 -12.10
N VAL A 467 -13.43 -9.08 -12.10
CA VAL A 467 -14.46 -8.29 -12.79
C VAL A 467 -14.73 -7.01 -12.02
N ASP A 468 -14.89 -5.89 -12.72
CA ASP A 468 -15.19 -4.59 -12.11
C ASP A 468 -16.49 -4.61 -11.30
N GLY A 469 -16.38 -4.25 -10.03
CA GLY A 469 -17.46 -4.30 -9.04
C GLY A 469 -17.10 -5.16 -7.82
N TRP A 470 -16.00 -5.92 -7.84
CA TRP A 470 -15.44 -6.48 -6.62
C TRP A 470 -14.77 -5.40 -5.76
N HIS A 471 -15.10 -5.39 -4.46
CA HIS A 471 -14.42 -4.60 -3.44
C HIS A 471 -13.49 -5.51 -2.64
N TYR A 472 -12.19 -5.40 -2.87
CA TYR A 472 -11.20 -6.25 -2.21
C TYR A 472 -10.78 -5.69 -0.84
N PHE A 473 -10.50 -6.60 0.09
CA PHE A 473 -10.01 -6.31 1.43
C PHE A 473 -8.72 -7.08 1.70
N ASN A 474 -7.85 -6.54 2.56
CA ASN A 474 -6.64 -7.24 2.95
C ASN A 474 -6.99 -8.52 3.75
N PRO A 475 -6.70 -9.73 3.22
CA PRO A 475 -7.05 -10.98 3.89
C PRO A 475 -6.48 -11.11 5.30
N ILE A 476 -5.34 -10.48 5.60
CA ILE A 476 -4.68 -10.59 6.91
C ILE A 476 -5.53 -9.99 8.03
N HIS A 477 -6.40 -9.01 7.75
CA HIS A 477 -7.34 -8.47 8.74
C HIS A 477 -8.43 -9.47 9.15
N PHE A 478 -8.68 -10.50 8.34
CA PHE A 478 -9.68 -11.53 8.63
C PHE A 478 -9.08 -12.72 9.38
N LEU A 479 -7.76 -12.93 9.25
CA LEU A 479 -7.08 -14.12 9.76
C LEU A 479 -6.76 -14.03 11.24
N SER A 480 -6.73 -15.19 11.90
CA SER A 480 -6.23 -15.31 13.27
C SER A 480 -4.74 -14.95 13.32
N GLU A 481 -4.32 -14.17 14.33
CA GLU A 481 -2.90 -13.79 14.46
C GLU A 481 -1.99 -14.99 14.77
N GLY A 482 -2.55 -16.08 15.31
CA GLY A 482 -1.79 -17.28 15.66
C GLY A 482 -0.60 -16.95 16.58
N THR A 483 0.56 -17.53 16.30
CA THR A 483 1.79 -17.36 17.10
C THR A 483 2.96 -16.74 16.32
N TYR A 484 2.82 -16.50 15.02
CA TYR A 484 3.90 -16.00 14.17
C TYR A 484 3.78 -14.48 13.98
N PHE A 485 4.92 -13.78 14.08
CA PHE A 485 5.10 -12.39 13.69
C PHE A 485 6.48 -12.24 13.03
N SER A 486 6.59 -11.39 12.01
CA SER A 486 7.92 -11.02 11.49
C SER A 486 8.64 -10.16 12.52
N GLY A 487 9.89 -10.51 12.82
CA GLY A 487 10.79 -9.69 13.65
C GLY A 487 11.65 -8.72 12.83
N ILE A 488 11.50 -8.72 11.50
CA ILE A 488 12.36 -7.98 10.58
C ILE A 488 11.65 -6.70 10.13
N PRO A 489 12.19 -5.50 10.41
CA PRO A 489 11.58 -4.25 9.98
C PRO A 489 11.74 -4.01 8.46
N PRO A 490 10.83 -3.25 7.83
CA PRO A 490 11.06 -2.73 6.48
C PRO A 490 12.36 -1.93 6.44
N TYR A 491 13.35 -2.33 5.65
CA TYR A 491 14.62 -1.63 5.55
C TYR A 491 14.85 -1.07 4.16
N SER A 492 15.56 0.06 4.12
CA SER A 492 15.89 0.74 2.88
C SER A 492 17.28 0.33 2.39
N ASP A 493 17.37 -0.13 1.14
CA ASP A 493 18.63 -0.40 0.47
C ASP A 493 18.66 0.22 -0.95
N PRO A 494 19.53 1.21 -1.21
CA PRO A 494 20.45 1.84 -0.26
C PRO A 494 19.70 2.71 0.75
N ALA A 495 20.13 2.71 2.02
CA ALA A 495 19.61 3.61 3.06
C ALA A 495 19.94 5.10 2.76
N THR A 496 19.19 5.69 1.82
CA THR A 496 19.45 6.99 1.19
C THR A 496 18.13 7.62 0.77
N LEU A 497 17.98 8.92 0.98
CA LEU A 497 16.90 9.71 0.41
C LEU A 497 17.41 10.41 -0.84
N PHE A 498 16.64 10.32 -1.92
CA PHE A 498 16.90 11.05 -3.16
C PHE A 498 15.88 12.17 -3.32
N PHE A 499 16.30 13.29 -3.90
CA PHE A 499 15.46 14.47 -4.08
C PHE A 499 15.36 14.84 -5.55
N ALA A 500 14.13 14.88 -6.04
CA ALA A 500 13.80 15.22 -7.42
C ALA A 500 12.77 16.35 -7.46
N ARG A 501 12.54 16.88 -8.67
CA ARG A 501 11.34 17.70 -8.94
C ARG A 501 10.12 16.79 -9.05
N PRO A 502 8.90 17.30 -8.77
CA PRO A 502 7.68 16.52 -8.83
C PRO A 502 7.45 15.92 -10.20
N SER A 503 7.20 14.62 -10.22
CA SER A 503 6.77 13.89 -11.39
C SER A 503 5.37 14.36 -11.81
N LEU A 504 5.16 14.53 -13.11
CA LEU A 504 3.84 14.91 -13.64
C LEU A 504 3.00 13.69 -14.06
N SER A 505 3.65 12.55 -14.30
CA SER A 505 3.03 11.30 -14.74
C SER A 505 3.93 10.10 -14.46
N ALA A 506 3.39 8.89 -14.53
CA ALA A 506 4.17 7.66 -14.37
C ALA A 506 5.08 7.39 -15.58
N THR A 507 4.74 7.93 -16.74
CA THR A 507 5.53 7.83 -17.98
C THR A 507 6.75 8.73 -18.02
N THR A 508 6.87 9.68 -17.09
CA THR A 508 8.00 10.63 -17.04
C THR A 508 8.82 10.40 -15.77
N PRO A 509 9.88 9.59 -15.82
CA PRO A 509 10.71 9.28 -14.66
C PRO A 509 11.29 10.55 -14.01
N PRO A 510 11.26 10.65 -12.67
CA PRO A 510 11.95 11.73 -11.99
C PRO A 510 13.47 11.65 -12.20
N LEU A 511 14.09 12.82 -12.29
CA LEU A 511 15.53 13.00 -12.27
C LEU A 511 15.95 13.57 -10.91
N ALA A 512 16.52 12.72 -10.07
CA ALA A 512 17.12 13.11 -8.81
C ALA A 512 18.52 13.69 -9.04
N LEU A 513 18.76 14.91 -8.54
CA LEU A 513 20.06 15.57 -8.64
C LEU A 513 20.82 15.57 -7.31
N LEU A 514 20.10 15.37 -6.20
CA LEU A 514 20.63 15.43 -4.85
C LEU A 514 20.29 14.13 -4.10
N SER A 515 21.16 13.75 -3.17
CA SER A 515 20.92 12.62 -2.26
C SER A 515 21.45 12.91 -0.87
N SER A 516 20.91 12.22 0.14
CA SER A 516 21.36 12.35 1.53
C SER A 516 22.78 11.83 1.79
N LYS A 517 23.34 11.03 0.87
CA LYS A 517 24.74 10.54 0.91
C LYS A 517 25.73 11.48 0.20
N GLY A 518 25.28 12.62 -0.33
CA GLY A 518 26.16 13.62 -0.92
C GLY A 518 27.17 14.20 0.08
N VAL A 519 28.34 14.61 -0.41
CA VAL A 519 29.39 15.27 0.40
C VAL A 519 28.88 16.59 1.00
N VAL A 520 28.01 17.29 0.27
CA VAL A 520 27.35 18.52 0.70
C VAL A 520 25.89 18.20 1.01
N LYS A 521 25.38 18.74 2.11
CA LYS A 521 23.95 18.61 2.48
C LYS A 521 23.07 19.14 1.33
N PRO A 522 22.03 18.40 0.91
CA PRO A 522 21.14 18.82 -0.18
C PRO A 522 20.53 20.20 0.07
N LEU A 523 20.64 21.10 -0.91
CA LEU A 523 19.95 22.38 -0.92
C LEU A 523 18.62 22.23 -1.68
N LEU A 524 17.50 22.37 -0.97
CA LEU A 524 16.15 22.18 -1.48
C LEU A 524 15.44 23.53 -1.57
N ALA A 525 14.68 23.73 -2.66
CA ALA A 525 13.91 24.94 -2.91
C ALA A 525 12.70 24.63 -3.80
N GLY A 526 11.55 25.22 -3.48
CA GLY A 526 10.29 24.99 -4.18
C GLY A 526 9.68 23.60 -3.88
N ASP A 527 9.05 23.01 -4.90
CA ASP A 527 8.33 21.76 -4.78
C ASP A 527 9.28 20.57 -4.96
N ILE A 528 9.28 19.64 -4.00
CA ILE A 528 10.25 18.54 -3.90
C ILE A 528 9.53 17.20 -3.82
N GLU A 529 10.01 16.26 -4.63
CA GLU A 529 9.67 14.85 -4.54
C GLU A 529 10.79 14.08 -3.83
N ILE A 530 10.46 13.45 -2.70
CA ILE A 530 11.38 12.55 -1.99
C ILE A 530 11.22 11.15 -2.58
N LEU A 531 12.33 10.47 -2.86
CA LEU A 531 12.35 9.07 -3.31
C LEU A 531 13.14 8.23 -2.32
N VAL A 532 12.60 7.06 -1.99
CA VAL A 532 13.22 6.08 -1.09
C VAL A 532 13.05 4.67 -1.66
N VAL A 533 14.07 3.83 -1.48
CA VAL A 533 14.10 2.46 -2.00
C VAL A 533 13.98 1.50 -0.84
N PHE A 534 13.03 0.57 -0.91
CA PHE A 534 12.85 -0.51 0.06
C PHE A 534 12.90 -1.86 -0.64
N ASP A 535 13.47 -2.84 0.05
CA ASP A 535 13.29 -4.23 -0.31
C ASP A 535 11.95 -4.73 0.26
N ALA A 536 11.31 -5.62 -0.49
CA ALA A 536 10.02 -6.17 -0.10
C ALA A 536 10.12 -7.52 0.61
N PHE A 537 11.27 -8.20 0.48
CA PHE A 537 11.50 -9.56 0.98
C PHE A 537 12.95 -9.75 1.42
N LEU A 538 13.15 -10.53 2.49
CA LEU A 538 14.47 -10.93 2.98
C LEU A 538 14.59 -12.43 3.18
N GLU A 539 15.79 -12.99 3.01
CA GLU A 539 16.05 -14.38 3.39
C GLU A 539 15.82 -14.54 4.90
N SER A 540 14.95 -15.47 5.30
CA SER A 540 14.65 -15.73 6.71
C SER A 540 15.92 -16.24 7.42
N PRO A 541 16.47 -15.54 8.43
CA PRO A 541 17.70 -16.00 9.09
C PRO A 541 17.49 -17.34 9.81
N GLY A 542 18.29 -18.35 9.45
CA GLY A 542 18.35 -19.63 10.17
C GLY A 542 17.34 -20.70 9.76
N ASP A 543 16.50 -20.46 8.73
CA ASP A 543 15.60 -21.47 8.18
C ASP A 543 16.14 -22.02 6.85
N VAL A 544 16.67 -23.24 6.90
CA VAL A 544 17.26 -23.94 5.74
C VAL A 544 16.17 -24.50 4.80
N GLY A 545 14.89 -24.42 5.20
CA GLY A 545 13.77 -25.19 4.67
C GLY A 545 12.69 -24.37 3.95
N ASP A 546 13.06 -23.29 3.27
CA ASP A 546 12.22 -22.52 2.34
C ASP A 546 11.52 -21.29 2.97
N GLY A 547 11.86 -20.10 2.48
CA GLY A 547 11.08 -18.87 2.69
C GLY A 547 11.89 -17.58 2.82
N MET A 548 11.50 -16.58 2.04
CA MET A 548 11.80 -15.18 2.31
C MET A 548 10.74 -14.61 3.27
N ASP A 549 11.13 -13.87 4.29
CA ASP A 549 10.21 -13.09 5.12
C ASP A 549 9.70 -11.88 4.32
N ALA A 550 8.38 -11.70 4.28
CA ALA A 550 7.76 -10.51 3.70
C ALA A 550 8.00 -9.31 4.64
N ILE A 551 8.72 -8.30 4.15
CA ILE A 551 8.97 -7.04 4.85
C ILE A 551 8.34 -5.85 4.12
N SER A 552 7.36 -6.16 3.26
CA SER A 552 6.67 -5.18 2.42
C SER A 552 5.92 -4.16 3.29
N LEU A 553 5.82 -2.95 2.76
CA LEU A 553 5.36 -1.79 3.52
C LEU A 553 3.84 -1.83 3.70
N TYR A 554 3.39 -1.72 4.94
CA TYR A 554 1.99 -1.55 5.30
C TYR A 554 1.60 -0.06 5.41
N ALA A 555 2.53 0.76 5.91
CA ALA A 555 2.37 2.21 5.99
C ALA A 555 3.70 2.92 5.71
N LEU A 556 3.62 4.13 5.15
CA LEU A 556 4.76 4.99 4.90
C LEU A 556 4.44 6.40 5.40
N GLU A 557 5.32 6.93 6.24
CA GLU A 557 5.12 8.20 6.92
C GLU A 557 6.41 9.00 6.85
N TRP A 558 6.32 10.33 6.86
CA TRP A 558 7.50 11.19 6.80
C TRP A 558 7.33 12.43 7.67
N ALA A 559 8.44 12.95 8.18
CA ALA A 559 8.46 14.13 9.04
C ALA A 559 9.61 15.05 8.65
N VAL A 560 9.39 16.34 8.80
CA VAL A 560 10.41 17.38 8.65
C VAL A 560 10.34 18.36 9.82
N TRP A 561 11.50 18.73 10.36
CA TRP A 561 11.58 19.69 11.47
C TRP A 561 12.92 20.46 11.45
N PRO A 562 12.99 21.67 12.02
CA PRO A 562 14.24 22.42 12.09
C PRO A 562 15.34 21.65 12.82
N ALA A 563 16.55 21.64 12.26
CA ALA A 563 17.72 21.10 12.94
C ALA A 563 18.26 22.13 13.93
N GLY A 564 18.20 21.82 15.23
CA GLY A 564 18.92 22.60 16.27
C GLY A 564 20.44 22.49 16.09
N GLU A 565 21.19 23.39 16.73
CA GLU A 565 22.66 23.47 16.59
C GLU A 565 23.45 22.32 17.24
N GLU A 566 22.86 21.50 18.11
CA GLU A 566 23.53 20.30 18.66
C GLU A 566 22.55 19.13 18.72
N ASP A 567 22.82 18.14 17.87
CA ASP A 567 22.19 16.83 17.76
C ASP A 567 20.67 16.82 17.44
N GLY A 568 20.18 15.71 16.91
CA GLY A 568 18.73 15.52 16.75
C GLY A 568 18.01 15.64 18.11
N PRO A 569 16.68 15.50 18.20
CA PRO A 569 16.04 15.45 19.53
C PRO A 569 16.77 14.42 20.44
N GLU A 570 16.91 14.67 21.74
CA GLU A 570 17.85 13.91 22.58
C GLU A 570 17.73 12.37 22.40
N GLY A 571 18.85 11.69 22.10
CA GLY A 571 18.94 10.22 22.09
C GLY A 571 18.97 9.50 20.74
N TYR A 572 19.11 10.17 19.59
CA TYR A 572 19.15 9.47 18.30
C TYR A 572 20.50 8.81 17.97
N ALA A 573 20.47 7.50 17.78
CA ALA A 573 21.41 6.84 16.88
C ALA A 573 21.03 7.15 15.42
N LYS A 574 22.02 7.21 14.53
CA LYS A 574 21.90 7.59 13.11
C LYS A 574 20.90 6.74 12.30
N ASP A 575 20.43 5.63 12.85
CA ASP A 575 19.57 4.64 12.21
C ASP A 575 18.30 4.33 13.02
N GLU A 576 17.99 5.13 14.05
CA GLU A 576 16.76 5.00 14.83
C GLU A 576 15.67 5.96 14.37
N CYS A 577 14.42 5.49 14.46
CA CYS A 577 13.25 6.29 14.13
C CYS A 577 13.07 7.43 15.12
N VAL A 578 12.82 8.63 14.59
CA VAL A 578 12.57 9.80 15.43
C VAL A 578 11.23 9.67 16.15
N LYS A 579 11.23 9.81 17.48
CA LYS A 579 10.02 9.74 18.29
C LYS A 579 9.14 10.96 18.01
N GLU A 580 7.84 10.74 17.95
CA GLU A 580 6.88 11.84 17.86
C GLU A 580 6.94 12.72 19.11
N SER A 581 6.83 14.03 18.89
CA SER A 581 6.84 15.05 19.92
C SER A 581 6.12 16.29 19.40
N GLU A 582 5.96 17.32 20.24
CA GLU A 582 5.43 18.62 19.79
C GLU A 582 6.23 19.22 18.61
N ARG A 583 7.52 18.87 18.47
CA ARG A 583 8.40 19.34 17.40
C ARG A 583 8.43 18.43 16.17
N VAL A 584 8.13 17.15 16.34
CA VAL A 584 8.26 16.13 15.29
C VAL A 584 6.93 15.44 15.13
N ARG A 585 6.28 15.73 14.00
CA ARG A 585 5.01 15.12 13.62
C ARG A 585 5.16 14.42 12.28
N TYR A 586 4.84 13.14 12.25
CA TYR A 586 4.82 12.38 11.02
C TYR A 586 3.51 12.65 10.26
N THR A 587 3.68 12.95 8.98
CA THR A 587 2.61 13.00 8.00
C THR A 587 2.48 11.62 7.36
N ILE A 588 1.24 11.13 7.29
CA ILE A 588 0.96 9.82 6.69
C ILE A 588 0.97 10.00 5.18
N SER A 589 1.90 9.32 4.50
CA SER A 589 1.90 9.24 3.04
C SER A 589 0.80 8.27 2.61
N PHE A 590 0.80 7.09 3.23
CA PHE A 590 -0.26 6.11 3.11
C PHE A 590 -0.24 5.12 4.28
N GLU A 591 -1.40 4.50 4.48
CA GLU A 591 -1.58 3.35 5.36
C GLU A 591 -2.64 2.45 4.71
N HIS A 592 -2.31 1.19 4.46
CA HIS A 592 -3.17 0.32 3.66
C HIS A 592 -4.56 0.08 4.23
N SER A 593 -4.76 0.12 5.56
CA SER A 593 -6.11 0.07 6.14
C SER A 593 -6.95 1.31 5.84
N LYS A 594 -6.33 2.46 5.52
CA LYS A 594 -7.03 3.73 5.29
C LYS A 594 -7.37 3.96 3.82
N PHE A 595 -7.06 3.00 2.95
CA PHE A 595 -7.44 3.10 1.55
C PHE A 595 -8.94 2.88 1.37
N PRO A 596 -9.61 3.78 0.64
CA PRO A 596 -11.01 3.57 0.33
C PRO A 596 -11.22 2.28 -0.47
N SER A 597 -12.26 1.52 -0.15
CA SER A 597 -12.59 0.25 -0.81
C SER A 597 -12.77 0.38 -2.33
N PHE A 598 -13.13 1.57 -2.83
CA PHE A 598 -13.27 1.85 -4.27
C PHE A 598 -11.92 1.98 -5.01
N TRP A 599 -10.80 2.13 -4.30
CA TRP A 599 -9.45 2.17 -4.91
C TRP A 599 -9.06 0.83 -5.51
N ASN A 600 -9.76 -0.24 -5.11
CA ASN A 600 -9.53 -1.60 -5.58
C ASN A 600 -10.34 -1.93 -6.84
N SER A 601 -10.89 -0.93 -7.53
CA SER A 601 -11.58 -1.04 -8.84
C SER A 601 -10.63 -0.79 -10.01
N SER A 602 -10.87 -1.42 -11.18
CA SER A 602 -9.89 -1.36 -12.29
C SER A 602 -9.76 -0.01 -12.98
N THR A 603 -10.73 0.88 -12.81
CA THR A 603 -10.78 2.19 -13.46
C THR A 603 -9.79 3.21 -12.87
N ASN A 604 -9.35 3.04 -11.62
CA ASN A 604 -8.46 3.98 -10.91
C ASN A 604 -7.07 3.41 -10.59
N ALA A 605 -6.82 2.14 -10.92
CA ALA A 605 -5.66 1.41 -10.41
C ALA A 605 -4.31 1.99 -10.85
N TYR A 606 -4.21 2.59 -12.04
CA TYR A 606 -2.95 3.10 -12.59
C TYR A 606 -2.44 4.34 -11.84
N ASP A 607 -3.21 5.43 -11.84
CA ASP A 607 -2.82 6.68 -11.16
C ASP A 607 -2.67 6.47 -9.66
N LYS A 608 -3.50 5.60 -9.07
CA LYS A 608 -3.38 5.25 -7.66
C LYS A 608 -2.14 4.41 -7.39
N LEU A 609 -1.81 3.40 -8.21
CA LEU A 609 -0.55 2.64 -8.07
C LEU A 609 0.66 3.58 -8.06
N PHE A 610 0.75 4.43 -9.07
CA PHE A 610 1.90 5.31 -9.22
C PHE A 610 1.83 6.57 -8.34
N ALA A 611 0.74 6.80 -7.61
CA ALA A 611 0.76 7.74 -6.51
C ALA A 611 1.61 7.24 -5.32
N HIS A 612 1.79 5.92 -5.16
CA HIS A 612 2.64 5.35 -4.11
C HIS A 612 4.03 4.96 -4.63
N TYR A 613 4.06 4.31 -5.80
CA TYR A 613 5.28 3.76 -6.37
C TYR A 613 5.83 4.60 -7.51
N VAL A 614 7.16 4.63 -7.58
CA VAL A 614 7.91 5.28 -8.65
C VAL A 614 8.40 4.16 -9.58
N PRO A 615 7.98 4.10 -10.86
CA PRO A 615 8.38 3.03 -11.77
C PRO A 615 9.90 2.97 -11.94
N THR A 616 10.53 4.12 -12.12
CA THR A 616 11.97 4.26 -12.34
C THR A 616 12.39 5.69 -12.03
N PHE A 617 13.65 5.91 -11.65
CA PHE A 617 14.24 7.24 -11.56
C PHE A 617 15.72 7.19 -11.92
N SER A 618 16.25 8.35 -12.32
CA SER A 618 17.69 8.52 -12.54
C SER A 618 18.29 9.41 -11.46
N TYR A 619 19.52 9.09 -11.04
CA TYR A 619 20.30 9.87 -10.09
C TYR A 619 21.64 10.30 -10.70
N GLY A 620 21.92 11.60 -10.68
CA GLY A 620 23.22 12.17 -11.07
C GLY A 620 23.12 13.34 -12.06
N ALA A 621 24.07 14.27 -11.95
CA ALA A 621 24.10 15.50 -12.75
C ALA A 621 24.36 15.24 -14.24
N PHE A 622 25.29 14.34 -14.56
CA PHE A 622 25.76 14.08 -15.92
C PHE A 622 25.16 12.81 -16.51
N SER A 623 24.63 12.88 -17.73
CA SER A 623 23.96 11.75 -18.40
C SER A 623 24.81 10.48 -18.45
N TRP A 624 26.12 10.60 -18.68
CA TRP A 624 27.05 9.45 -18.80
C TRP A 624 27.47 8.81 -17.47
N THR A 625 27.16 9.44 -16.33
CA THR A 625 27.42 8.86 -14.98
C THR A 625 26.13 8.62 -14.21
N ARG A 626 24.95 8.83 -14.82
CA ARG A 626 23.68 8.66 -14.14
C ARG A 626 23.48 7.20 -13.76
N GLN A 627 23.14 6.97 -12.51
CA GLN A 627 22.65 5.69 -12.03
C GLN A 627 21.14 5.65 -12.26
N SER A 628 20.65 4.55 -12.82
CA SER A 628 19.20 4.33 -12.98
C SER A 628 18.73 3.31 -11.95
N PHE A 629 17.62 3.63 -11.30
CA PHE A 629 16.92 2.75 -10.37
C PHE A 629 15.57 2.43 -10.99
N SER A 630 15.16 1.17 -10.96
CA SER A 630 13.87 0.74 -11.48
C SER A 630 13.18 -0.10 -10.42
N SER A 631 11.91 0.21 -10.15
CA SER A 631 11.05 -0.65 -9.36
C SER A 631 10.82 -1.94 -10.13
N GLN A 632 11.06 -3.06 -9.47
CA GLN A 632 10.82 -4.37 -10.03
C GLN A 632 10.19 -5.22 -8.94
N PHE A 633 9.04 -5.80 -9.25
CA PHE A 633 8.36 -6.72 -8.35
C PHE A 633 7.83 -7.92 -9.13
N ASP A 634 8.76 -8.83 -9.42
CA ASP A 634 8.48 -10.07 -10.14
C ASP A 634 9.30 -11.23 -9.56
N GLU A 635 9.58 -12.24 -10.39
CA GLU A 635 10.32 -13.44 -10.02
C GLU A 635 11.82 -13.21 -9.78
N LYS A 636 12.38 -12.08 -10.20
CA LYS A 636 13.84 -11.81 -10.22
C LYS A 636 14.28 -11.00 -9.02
N VAL A 637 13.60 -9.88 -8.80
CA VAL A 637 13.91 -8.88 -7.78
C VAL A 637 12.58 -8.30 -7.30
N ARG A 638 12.50 -7.93 -6.02
CA ARG A 638 11.35 -7.27 -5.41
C ARG A 638 11.79 -5.99 -4.69
N THR A 639 12.34 -5.07 -5.48
CA THR A 639 12.78 -3.74 -5.02
C THR A 639 11.71 -2.73 -5.43
N LEU A 640 11.24 -1.94 -4.46
CA LEU A 640 10.19 -0.96 -4.66
C LEU A 640 10.68 0.43 -4.30
N ILE A 641 10.40 1.37 -5.19
CA ILE A 641 10.73 2.78 -5.00
C ILE A 641 9.44 3.49 -4.63
N TYR A 642 9.46 4.20 -3.52
CA TYR A 642 8.33 4.95 -3.00
C TYR A 642 8.60 6.45 -3.03
N SER A 643 7.53 7.23 -3.11
CA SER A 643 7.59 8.66 -2.82
C SER A 643 6.63 9.04 -1.69
N PRO A 644 7.13 9.33 -0.46
CA PRO A 644 6.26 9.73 0.64
C PRO A 644 5.57 11.08 0.43
N THR A 645 6.06 11.88 -0.50
CA THR A 645 5.56 13.24 -0.78
C THR A 645 4.52 13.30 -1.88
N ARG A 646 4.20 12.19 -2.57
CA ARG A 646 3.14 12.10 -3.59
C ARG A 646 1.74 12.13 -2.95
N VAL A 647 1.49 13.17 -2.18
CA VAL A 647 0.25 13.41 -1.47
C VAL A 647 -0.22 14.83 -1.78
N SER A 648 -1.49 14.97 -2.16
CA SER A 648 -2.18 16.24 -2.32
C SER A 648 -3.44 16.20 -1.47
N ARG A 649 -3.56 17.12 -0.49
CA ARG A 649 -4.69 17.17 0.45
C ARG A 649 -4.99 15.81 1.10
N GLY A 650 -3.95 15.17 1.62
CA GLY A 650 -4.02 13.83 2.23
C GLY A 650 -4.25 12.68 1.26
N GLU A 651 -4.39 12.94 -0.04
CA GLU A 651 -4.61 11.93 -1.07
C GLU A 651 -3.35 11.58 -1.85
N PRO A 652 -3.00 10.29 -1.93
CA PRO A 652 -2.05 9.82 -2.92
C PRO A 652 -2.39 10.37 -4.32
N ASP A 653 -1.51 11.23 -4.81
CA ASP A 653 -1.52 11.86 -6.13
C ASP A 653 -0.09 11.89 -6.65
N ILE A 654 0.12 11.36 -7.86
CA ILE A 654 1.43 11.33 -8.51
C ILE A 654 2.08 12.71 -8.65
N ARG A 655 1.28 13.77 -8.71
CA ARG A 655 1.72 15.16 -8.80
C ARG A 655 1.97 15.81 -7.43
N GLY A 656 1.62 15.11 -6.35
CA GLY A 656 1.85 15.55 -4.99
C GLY A 656 3.34 15.77 -4.73
N SER A 657 3.64 16.76 -3.89
CA SER A 657 5.01 17.11 -3.54
C SER A 657 5.09 17.85 -2.22
N TRP A 658 6.30 17.91 -1.67
CA TRP A 658 6.59 18.75 -0.53
C TRP A 658 6.93 20.17 -0.99
N ASN A 659 6.07 21.14 -0.66
CA ASN A 659 6.32 22.55 -0.93
C ASN A 659 7.22 23.16 0.15
N THR A 660 8.52 23.25 -0.13
CA THR A 660 9.51 23.78 0.82
C THR A 660 9.36 25.29 1.09
N ARG A 661 8.56 26.03 0.30
CA ARG A 661 8.32 27.47 0.50
C ARG A 661 7.53 27.78 1.77
N LEU A 662 6.85 26.77 2.31
CA LEU A 662 6.09 26.88 3.55
C LEU A 662 6.99 26.84 4.80
N HIS A 663 8.28 26.53 4.63
CA HIS A 663 9.25 26.51 5.71
C HIS A 663 10.23 27.69 5.63
N PRO A 664 10.60 28.31 6.77
CA PRO A 664 11.68 29.28 6.83
C PRO A 664 13.01 28.74 6.29
N ASN A 665 13.84 29.62 5.71
CA ASN A 665 15.17 29.24 5.27
C ASN A 665 16.02 28.74 6.46
N GLY A 666 16.66 27.58 6.33
CA GLY A 666 17.37 26.96 7.45
C GLY A 666 17.80 25.52 7.21
N MET A 667 18.36 24.91 8.26
CA MET A 667 18.69 23.48 8.29
C MET A 667 17.52 22.69 8.85
N TYR A 668 17.23 21.55 8.25
CA TYR A 668 16.12 20.67 8.63
C TYR A 668 16.57 19.23 8.69
N TRP A 669 16.00 18.51 9.64
CA TRP A 669 15.97 17.06 9.64
C TRP A 669 14.76 16.57 8.86
N LEU A 670 14.96 15.51 8.10
CA LEU A 670 13.95 14.81 7.36
C LEU A 670 14.04 13.33 7.74
N SER A 671 12.92 12.72 8.07
CA SER A 671 12.85 11.28 8.34
C SER A 671 11.71 10.66 7.55
N VAL A 672 11.98 9.50 6.97
CA VAL A 672 10.97 8.64 6.34
C VAL A 672 10.94 7.35 7.14
N ARG A 673 9.77 6.99 7.65
CA ARG A 673 9.54 5.75 8.39
C ARG A 673 8.54 4.86 7.67
N ALA A 674 8.84 3.59 7.63
CA ALA A 674 8.02 2.54 7.07
C ALA A 674 7.61 1.57 8.16
N ARG A 675 6.35 1.09 8.11
CA ARG A 675 5.82 0.08 9.03
C ARG A 675 5.37 -1.13 8.24
N ASP A 676 5.64 -2.33 8.73
CA ASP A 676 5.01 -3.55 8.22
C ASP A 676 3.65 -3.78 8.90
N TYR A 677 2.94 -4.85 8.51
CA TYR A 677 1.66 -5.22 9.10
C TYR A 677 1.77 -5.59 10.59
N TRP A 678 2.91 -6.16 11.00
CA TRP A 678 3.16 -6.62 12.36
C TRP A 678 3.55 -5.48 13.31
N GLY A 679 3.78 -4.28 12.76
CA GLY A 679 4.15 -3.08 13.50
C GLY A 679 5.65 -2.86 13.61
N GLN A 680 6.49 -3.67 12.95
CA GLN A 680 7.92 -3.43 12.85
C GLN A 680 8.16 -2.13 12.06
N VAL A 681 9.11 -1.32 12.53
CA VAL A 681 9.39 0.00 11.96
C VAL A 681 10.82 0.07 11.49
N GLY A 682 11.03 0.57 10.27
CA GLY A 682 12.35 0.97 9.80
C GLY A 682 12.35 2.38 9.23
N CYS A 683 13.51 3.04 9.29
CA CYS A 683 13.62 4.47 9.04
C CYS A 683 14.85 4.84 8.22
N VAL A 684 14.73 5.94 7.46
CA VAL A 684 15.84 6.63 6.81
C VAL A 684 15.77 8.10 7.17
N THR A 685 16.83 8.61 7.79
CA THR A 685 16.90 10.00 8.26
C THR A 685 18.03 10.76 7.56
N ALA A 686 17.81 12.03 7.24
CA ALA A 686 18.78 12.89 6.58
C ALA A 686 18.68 14.34 7.07
N GLN A 687 19.78 15.09 6.97
CA GLN A 687 19.75 16.55 7.08
C GLN A 687 19.73 17.18 5.70
N VAL A 688 18.89 18.19 5.52
CA VAL A 688 18.73 18.99 4.31
C VAL A 688 18.77 20.47 4.66
N ARG A 689 19.06 21.31 3.66
CA ARG A 689 19.00 22.77 3.79
C ARG A 689 17.87 23.29 2.91
N ILE A 690 16.95 24.06 3.50
CA ILE A 690 15.89 24.75 2.75
C ILE A 690 16.35 26.18 2.47
N PHE A 691 16.25 26.60 1.21
CA PHE A 691 16.57 27.96 0.80
C PHE A 691 15.67 28.42 -0.36
N ASN A 692 14.61 29.14 -0.01
CA ASN A 692 13.70 29.78 -0.95
C ASN A 692 14.12 31.24 -1.15
N LEU A 693 14.14 31.68 -2.40
CA LEU A 693 14.48 33.04 -2.83
C LEU A 693 13.26 33.95 -2.81
#